data_AF-A0A928XRC7-F1
#
_entry.id   AF-A0A928XRC7-F1
#
_cell.length_a   1.000
_cell.length_b   1.000
_cell.length_c   1.000
_cell.angle_alpha   90.00
_cell.angle_beta   90.00
_cell.angle_gamma   90.00
#
_symmetry.space_group_name_H-M   'P 1'
#
loop_
_entity.id
_entity.type
_entity.pdbx_description
1 polymer ?
#
loop_
_entity_poly.entity_id
_entity_poly.type
_entity_poly.pdbx_seq_one_letter_code
_entity_poly.pdbx_strand_id
1 'polypeptide(L)'
;MGWLRTSALAAFGLSAAAMAPGCGSDGGSGSATGGVGNVGNTGGGGVGNTGNTGGVGNTGNTGGTGNTGNTGGGGTGGGAGCPGTLTDCNGTCTNTEFDPTNCGACGTACATGEFCSQGQCAGQCLGTKNCGGKCVDTDTDPANCGACGTACPTGQVCSVGVCGVSCTGGATKCGTECVDIQSNPNHCGGCAAACPSGQVCSAGACSTSCGTGYTKCGNSCVDVKNDKNNCGACGTVCPSGQACLQGTCGSCDVNTTDCDGDGFAGKNEGDCCEVPGVCGANPQLVNPGALEVVGNGIDDNCNGLADLFDKSDTQDCDAALTSDSSDAKDYGKALGICRTTEETPANKKDKTWGLIEAEILRADGTPLGDARARSIRQKFGDNITSLEGKSMVVLSSGIASDKTQTTPGPNAGLSTSHTPSSSVNISSCTSAKCIKDWYSTANGTLKGANQFPQAPACGTPGGGNANDSVMLRLRLRAPSNARSFSFNSYFFSAEYPEYVCTGYNDQFVALVDTPSGTPQPIANPVDKNLMTYIDLSTNQKWPVGINIAKGTNLFAVCDPKVSVAGSGCQDTDINPASCSLGVTDLLGTGFEATPATSCNVVGGGTYWLTTAGNVIPGQIVELRFSIFDVGDSILDSLALMDGFKWLPNATLPGTGG
;
A
#
# COMPACT_ATOMS: atom_id res chain seq x y z
N MET A 1 -18.04 -8.64 40.00
CA MET A 1 -19.10 -9.46 40.65
C MET A 1 -19.92 -10.10 39.54
N GLY A 2 -20.45 -11.31 39.79
CA GLY A 2 -21.05 -12.25 38.81
C GLY A 2 -22.16 -11.72 37.89
N TRP A 3 -22.67 -12.51 36.95
CA TRP A 3 -23.05 -13.94 37.12
C TRP A 3 -22.63 -14.87 35.95
N LEU A 4 -22.58 -16.17 36.24
CA LEU A 4 -22.34 -17.29 35.31
C LEU A 4 -23.64 -17.99 34.87
N ARG A 5 -23.48 -18.91 33.90
CA ARG A 5 -24.29 -20.14 33.59
C ARG A 5 -25.33 -20.01 32.47
N THR A 6 -25.57 -21.01 31.60
CA THR A 6 -24.86 -22.28 31.27
C THR A 6 -25.39 -22.82 29.93
N SER A 7 -24.59 -23.60 29.21
CA SER A 7 -24.96 -24.35 28.00
C SER A 7 -25.96 -25.49 28.26
N ALA A 8 -26.70 -25.91 27.23
CA ALA A 8 -27.27 -27.26 27.12
C ALA A 8 -27.39 -27.70 25.65
N LEU A 9 -26.81 -28.85 25.32
CA LEU A 9 -27.01 -29.54 24.04
C LEU A 9 -28.37 -30.26 24.03
N ALA A 10 -28.94 -30.43 22.84
CA ALA A 10 -29.86 -31.53 22.56
C ALA A 10 -29.58 -32.07 21.15
N ALA A 11 -29.22 -33.35 21.06
CA ALA A 11 -29.06 -34.08 19.80
C ALA A 11 -30.11 -35.18 19.71
N PHE A 12 -30.77 -35.30 18.55
CA PHE A 12 -31.54 -36.46 18.12
C PHE A 12 -31.43 -36.56 16.59
N GLY A 13 -31.38 -37.77 16.06
CA GLY A 13 -31.22 -37.99 14.62
C GLY A 13 -32.03 -39.16 14.07
N LEU A 14 -31.89 -39.35 12.74
CA LEU A 14 -32.20 -40.55 11.95
C LEU A 14 -33.69 -40.92 11.72
N SER A 15 -34.24 -40.61 10.53
CA SER A 15 -34.26 -41.56 9.38
C SER A 15 -35.47 -41.45 8.41
N ALA A 16 -35.13 -41.15 7.14
CA ALA A 16 -35.53 -41.83 5.88
C ALA A 16 -36.95 -41.82 5.26
N ALA A 17 -36.94 -41.68 3.92
CA ALA A 17 -37.91 -42.11 2.87
C ALA A 17 -39.23 -41.33 2.70
N ALA A 18 -39.81 -41.15 1.49
CA ALA A 18 -39.33 -41.25 0.10
C ALA A 18 -40.40 -40.69 -0.90
N MET A 19 -40.06 -40.64 -2.19
CA MET A 19 -40.94 -40.52 -3.40
C MET A 19 -41.30 -39.12 -3.95
N ALA A 20 -41.28 -39.05 -5.29
CA ALA A 20 -41.68 -37.97 -6.20
C ALA A 20 -42.62 -38.58 -7.28
N PRO A 21 -42.91 -38.00 -8.46
CA PRO A 21 -42.88 -36.60 -8.93
C PRO A 21 -44.18 -36.16 -9.65
N GLY A 22 -44.20 -34.92 -10.19
CA GLY A 22 -45.01 -34.52 -11.35
C GLY A 22 -45.76 -33.19 -11.20
N CYS A 23 -46.14 -32.43 -12.23
CA CYS A 23 -45.73 -32.22 -13.63
C CYS A 23 -46.77 -31.24 -14.22
N GLY A 24 -46.33 -30.26 -15.02
CA GLY A 24 -47.19 -29.38 -15.84
C GLY A 24 -47.87 -28.20 -15.13
N SER A 25 -48.36 -27.19 -15.86
CA SER A 25 -48.02 -26.70 -17.22
C SER A 25 -48.67 -25.32 -17.43
N ASP A 26 -48.18 -24.56 -18.42
CA ASP A 26 -48.85 -23.39 -19.04
C ASP A 26 -49.06 -22.15 -18.12
N GLY A 27 -49.04 -20.90 -18.59
CA GLY A 27 -49.06 -20.37 -19.95
C GLY A 27 -50.19 -19.34 -20.07
N GLY A 28 -49.87 -18.05 -20.19
CA GLY A 28 -50.90 -17.00 -20.18
C GLY A 28 -50.39 -15.57 -20.31
N SER A 29 -50.25 -15.10 -21.55
CA SER A 29 -50.00 -13.70 -21.90
C SER A 29 -51.23 -12.82 -21.77
N GLY A 30 -51.09 -11.56 -21.35
CA GLY A 30 -52.15 -10.54 -21.42
C GLY A 30 -51.62 -9.11 -21.29
N SER A 31 -51.82 -8.29 -22.32
CA SER A 31 -51.37 -6.89 -22.38
C SER A 31 -52.52 -5.95 -22.74
N ALA A 32 -52.66 -4.85 -22.00
CA ALA A 32 -53.41 -3.63 -22.35
C ALA A 32 -53.01 -2.53 -21.33
N THR A 33 -52.27 -1.46 -21.66
CA THR A 33 -52.62 -0.25 -22.46
C THR A 33 -53.73 0.64 -21.89
N GLY A 34 -53.40 1.90 -21.60
CA GLY A 34 -54.34 3.05 -21.68
C GLY A 34 -54.38 4.00 -20.48
N GLY A 35 -54.19 5.30 -20.74
CA GLY A 35 -54.64 6.38 -19.83
C GLY A 35 -53.66 7.55 -19.67
N VAL A 36 -53.84 8.63 -20.44
CA VAL A 36 -53.13 9.92 -20.27
C VAL A 36 -54.13 10.97 -19.76
N GLY A 37 -53.72 11.83 -18.82
CA GLY A 37 -54.49 12.99 -18.36
C GLY A 37 -53.54 14.09 -17.86
N ASN A 38 -53.77 15.34 -18.28
CA ASN A 38 -52.86 16.48 -18.08
C ASN A 38 -53.62 17.69 -17.48
N VAL A 39 -52.94 18.84 -17.34
CA VAL A 39 -53.42 20.17 -16.86
C VAL A 39 -53.47 20.31 -15.32
N GLY A 40 -52.92 21.31 -14.64
CA GLY A 40 -52.09 22.47 -15.04
C GLY A 40 -52.63 23.84 -14.57
N ASN A 41 -51.86 24.63 -13.79
CA ASN A 41 -52.02 26.10 -13.69
C ASN A 41 -50.78 26.84 -13.11
N THR A 42 -50.70 28.16 -13.27
CA THR A 42 -49.48 29.01 -13.23
C THR A 42 -49.67 30.43 -12.64
N GLY A 43 -48.55 31.11 -12.27
CA GLY A 43 -48.42 32.58 -12.04
C GLY A 43 -48.27 33.02 -10.56
N GLY A 44 -47.56 34.09 -10.14
CA GLY A 44 -46.74 35.13 -10.79
C GLY A 44 -47.20 36.56 -10.45
N GLY A 45 -46.39 37.58 -10.09
CA GLY A 45 -44.95 37.68 -9.76
C GLY A 45 -44.36 39.09 -10.07
N GLY A 46 -43.62 39.77 -9.16
CA GLY A 46 -43.00 41.10 -9.46
C GLY A 46 -42.36 41.93 -8.31
N VAL A 47 -41.09 42.34 -8.53
CA VAL A 47 -40.37 43.63 -8.25
C VAL A 47 -40.43 44.34 -6.86
N GLY A 48 -39.26 44.74 -6.27
CA GLY A 48 -39.27 45.79 -5.21
C GLY A 48 -38.04 46.10 -4.29
N ASN A 49 -36.79 46.17 -4.78
CA ASN A 49 -35.60 46.90 -4.27
C ASN A 49 -35.54 47.58 -2.86
N THR A 50 -34.48 47.33 -2.05
CA THR A 50 -33.44 48.31 -1.54
C THR A 50 -32.44 47.66 -0.56
N GLY A 51 -31.15 48.02 -0.64
CA GLY A 51 -30.04 47.26 -0.02
C GLY A 51 -29.39 47.76 1.29
N ASN A 52 -28.28 47.09 1.64
CA ASN A 52 -27.13 47.57 2.43
C ASN A 52 -25.98 46.54 2.22
N THR A 53 -24.90 46.84 1.51
CA THR A 53 -23.62 47.42 1.98
C THR A 53 -22.98 46.71 3.19
N GLY A 54 -21.74 46.22 3.02
CA GLY A 54 -21.00 45.47 4.04
C GLY A 54 -19.77 44.72 3.51
N GLY A 55 -18.86 45.41 2.81
CA GLY A 55 -17.62 44.82 2.30
C GLY A 55 -16.40 45.16 3.18
N VAL A 56 -15.82 44.14 3.81
CA VAL A 56 -14.46 44.05 4.38
C VAL A 56 -14.15 42.55 4.42
N GLY A 57 -12.97 42.00 4.14
CA GLY A 57 -11.69 42.52 3.66
C GLY A 57 -10.71 41.34 3.64
N ASN A 58 -9.88 41.23 2.60
CA ASN A 58 -9.04 40.06 2.35
C ASN A 58 -7.73 40.09 3.18
N THR A 59 -7.45 39.03 3.95
CA THR A 59 -6.09 38.61 4.37
C THR A 59 -6.11 37.11 4.67
N GLY A 60 -5.13 36.34 4.18
CA GLY A 60 -5.06 34.90 4.43
C GLY A 60 -3.65 34.39 4.73
N ASN A 61 -3.54 33.06 4.78
CA ASN A 61 -2.33 32.24 4.73
C ASN A 61 -1.35 32.31 5.94
N THR A 62 -1.05 31.16 6.57
CA THR A 62 0.22 30.44 6.33
C THR A 62 0.39 29.19 7.19
N GLY A 63 0.89 28.13 6.55
CA GLY A 63 1.41 26.92 7.19
C GLY A 63 2.07 26.01 6.14
N GLY A 64 3.32 26.23 5.73
CA GLY A 64 4.21 27.33 6.08
C GLY A 64 5.58 27.23 5.39
N THR A 65 6.50 28.12 5.73
CA THR A 65 7.96 27.89 5.75
C THR A 65 8.56 28.92 6.71
N GLY A 66 9.69 28.56 7.35
CA GLY A 66 10.26 29.40 8.41
C GLY A 66 10.73 30.76 7.92
N ASN A 67 10.74 31.76 8.82
CA ASN A 67 11.45 33.00 8.58
C ASN A 67 12.59 33.20 9.59
N THR A 68 13.72 33.65 9.07
CA THR A 68 14.91 34.09 9.80
C THR A 68 14.57 35.24 10.76
N GLY A 69 15.09 35.19 11.98
CA GLY A 69 14.89 36.29 12.93
C GLY A 69 15.71 37.53 12.58
N ASN A 70 15.27 38.69 13.09
CA ASN A 70 16.23 39.72 13.49
C ASN A 70 15.74 40.57 14.69
N THR A 71 16.68 40.72 15.63
CA THR A 71 16.80 41.62 16.79
C THR A 71 15.72 42.68 17.13
N GLY A 72 15.38 42.72 18.44
CA GLY A 72 15.73 43.91 19.24
C GLY A 72 14.62 44.58 20.08
N GLY A 73 14.53 44.26 21.37
CA GLY A 73 13.72 45.01 22.34
C GLY A 73 13.58 44.26 23.68
N GLY A 74 14.34 44.66 24.70
CA GLY A 74 14.55 43.84 25.90
C GLY A 74 13.46 43.93 26.98
N GLY A 75 13.20 42.80 27.63
CA GLY A 75 12.40 42.66 28.85
C GLY A 75 12.67 41.31 29.51
N THR A 76 13.10 41.29 30.77
CA THR A 76 13.57 40.08 31.46
C THR A 76 12.43 39.29 32.12
N GLY A 77 12.26 38.02 31.75
CA GLY A 77 11.40 37.06 32.45
C GLY A 77 11.32 35.74 31.70
N GLY A 78 11.80 34.65 32.29
CA GLY A 78 11.82 33.33 31.65
C GLY A 78 10.49 32.59 31.78
N GLY A 79 9.97 32.10 30.66
CA GLY A 79 8.88 31.12 30.58
C GLY A 79 9.21 30.14 29.45
N ALA A 80 8.99 28.84 29.66
CA ALA A 80 9.26 27.83 28.65
C ALA A 80 8.19 27.87 27.55
N GLY A 81 8.60 27.91 26.29
CA GLY A 81 7.69 27.78 25.15
C GLY A 81 7.08 26.37 25.09
N CYS A 82 5.87 26.27 24.55
CA CYS A 82 5.17 25.01 24.39
C CYS A 82 5.88 24.07 23.40
N PRO A 83 5.89 22.74 23.66
CA PRO A 83 6.47 21.77 22.74
C PRO A 83 5.56 21.53 21.52
N GLY A 84 6.17 21.30 20.36
CA GLY A 84 5.45 20.96 19.12
C GLY A 84 4.65 22.13 18.54
N THR A 85 3.47 21.82 17.99
CA THR A 85 2.52 22.78 17.37
C THR A 85 1.57 23.44 18.36
N LEU A 86 1.75 23.22 19.67
CA LEU A 86 0.87 23.74 20.71
C LEU A 86 1.03 25.26 20.91
N THR A 87 -0.08 25.98 20.97
CA THR A 87 -0.11 27.42 21.26
C THR A 87 -0.14 27.68 22.76
N ASP A 88 0.64 28.66 23.24
CA ASP A 88 0.58 29.09 24.64
C ASP A 88 -0.64 29.98 24.90
N CYS A 89 -1.65 29.40 25.56
CA CYS A 89 -2.86 30.10 25.97
C CYS A 89 -2.76 30.51 27.45
N ASN A 90 -2.02 31.59 27.72
CA ASN A 90 -1.80 32.18 29.04
C ASN A 90 -1.11 31.23 30.06
N GLY A 91 0.00 30.61 29.66
CA GLY A 91 0.75 29.64 30.46
C GLY A 91 0.23 28.20 30.33
N THR A 92 -0.70 27.93 29.41
CA THR A 92 -1.29 26.61 29.17
C THR A 92 -1.18 26.23 27.70
N CYS A 93 -0.33 25.24 27.41
CA CYS A 93 -0.10 24.74 26.06
C CYS A 93 -1.33 24.00 25.53
N THR A 94 -1.89 24.52 24.44
CA THR A 94 -3.19 24.09 23.91
C THR A 94 -3.11 23.82 22.42
N ASN A 95 -3.80 22.77 21.96
CA ASN A 95 -3.95 22.51 20.53
C ASN A 95 -5.15 23.30 20.00
N THR A 96 -4.89 24.42 19.34
CA THR A 96 -5.91 25.31 18.78
C THR A 96 -6.62 24.73 17.55
N GLU A 97 -6.16 23.62 16.98
CA GLU A 97 -6.81 22.98 15.84
C GLU A 97 -7.98 22.07 16.23
N PHE A 98 -7.98 21.55 17.47
CA PHE A 98 -8.94 20.53 17.95
C PHE A 98 -9.53 20.79 19.34
N ASP A 99 -9.09 21.83 20.07
CA ASP A 99 -9.70 22.21 21.35
C ASP A 99 -10.96 23.09 21.13
N PRO A 100 -12.19 22.60 21.44
CA PRO A 100 -13.43 23.38 21.32
C PRO A 100 -13.50 24.58 22.28
N THR A 101 -12.54 24.77 23.19
CA THR A 101 -12.44 25.95 24.06
C THR A 101 -11.38 26.97 23.62
N ASN A 102 -10.55 26.64 22.62
CA ASN A 102 -9.45 27.46 22.12
C ASN A 102 -9.29 27.34 20.59
N CYS A 103 -10.40 27.27 19.86
CA CYS A 103 -10.43 26.91 18.44
C CYS A 103 -9.93 28.02 17.52
N GLY A 104 -8.86 27.76 16.76
CA GLY A 104 -8.17 28.73 15.90
C GLY A 104 -7.37 29.79 16.64
N ALA A 105 -7.76 30.15 17.87
CA ALA A 105 -7.02 31.01 18.78
C ALA A 105 -7.42 30.76 20.25
N CYS A 106 -6.51 31.13 21.16
CA CYS A 106 -6.73 31.03 22.61
C CYS A 106 -7.99 31.77 23.07
N GLY A 107 -8.84 31.08 23.84
CA GLY A 107 -10.11 31.60 24.36
C GLY A 107 -11.28 31.61 23.37
N THR A 108 -11.08 31.18 22.12
CA THR A 108 -12.16 31.05 21.13
C THR A 108 -12.92 29.75 21.37
N ALA A 109 -14.00 29.80 22.15
CA ALA A 109 -14.87 28.65 22.36
C ALA A 109 -15.89 28.48 21.24
N CYS A 110 -16.10 27.25 20.78
CA CYS A 110 -17.15 26.90 19.81
C CYS A 110 -18.54 26.93 20.46
N ALA A 111 -19.59 27.06 19.64
CA ALA A 111 -20.96 27.09 20.15
C ALA A 111 -21.38 25.72 20.70
N THR A 112 -22.45 25.70 21.49
CA THR A 112 -22.96 24.45 22.08
C THR A 112 -23.43 23.49 21.00
N GLY A 113 -22.73 22.37 20.85
CA GLY A 113 -22.99 21.35 19.81
C GLY A 113 -22.03 21.41 18.62
N GLU A 114 -21.11 22.38 18.58
CA GLU A 114 -20.01 22.45 17.61
C GLU A 114 -18.73 21.82 18.19
N PHE A 115 -17.86 21.38 17.28
CA PHE A 115 -16.53 20.84 17.57
C PHE A 115 -15.48 21.75 16.94
N CYS A 116 -14.27 21.78 17.51
CA CYS A 116 -13.14 22.36 16.81
C CYS A 116 -12.52 21.34 15.86
N SER A 117 -12.39 21.69 14.59
CA SER A 117 -11.79 20.87 13.54
C SER A 117 -10.94 21.78 12.66
N GLN A 118 -9.62 21.51 12.58
CA GLN A 118 -8.66 22.33 11.82
C GLN A 118 -8.72 23.83 12.19
N GLY A 119 -8.96 24.13 13.46
CA GLY A 119 -9.01 25.51 13.97
C GLY A 119 -10.28 26.29 13.62
N GLN A 120 -11.33 25.61 13.12
CA GLN A 120 -12.66 26.20 12.94
C GLN A 120 -13.74 25.42 13.69
N CYS A 121 -14.75 26.14 14.16
CA CYS A 121 -15.91 25.56 14.81
C CYS A 121 -16.90 25.05 13.77
N ALA A 122 -17.25 23.77 13.85
CA ALA A 122 -18.11 23.09 12.89
C ALA A 122 -19.11 22.16 13.60
N GLY A 123 -20.27 21.93 13.00
CA GLY A 123 -21.31 21.03 13.56
C GLY A 123 -20.96 19.53 13.53
N GLN A 124 -19.79 19.17 12.99
CA GLN A 124 -19.24 17.81 12.93
C GLN A 124 -17.71 17.88 12.75
N CYS A 125 -17.01 16.78 13.01
CA CYS A 125 -15.59 16.66 12.71
C CYS A 125 -15.37 16.47 11.20
N LEU A 126 -14.37 17.15 10.64
CA LEU A 126 -14.01 17.10 9.22
C LEU A 126 -12.64 16.39 9.09
N GLY A 127 -12.57 15.33 8.28
CA GLY A 127 -11.37 14.49 8.11
C GLY A 127 -10.89 13.78 9.38
N THR A 128 -11.69 13.77 10.46
CA THR A 128 -11.32 13.25 11.78
C THR A 128 -12.54 12.68 12.49
N LYS A 129 -12.35 11.81 13.49
CA LYS A 129 -13.43 11.11 14.19
C LYS A 129 -13.83 11.85 15.48
N ASN A 130 -15.14 11.95 15.75
CA ASN A 130 -15.63 12.46 17.03
C ASN A 130 -15.42 11.42 18.13
N CYS A 131 -14.42 11.65 18.98
CA CYS A 131 -14.08 10.81 20.11
C CYS A 131 -14.45 11.50 21.42
N GLY A 132 -15.75 11.44 21.78
CA GLY A 132 -16.26 11.93 23.06
C GLY A 132 -16.35 13.45 23.18
N GLY A 133 -16.68 14.15 22.10
CA GLY A 133 -16.78 15.61 22.07
C GLY A 133 -15.52 16.34 21.57
N LYS A 134 -14.52 15.59 21.10
CA LYS A 134 -13.31 16.11 20.46
C LYS A 134 -13.14 15.47 19.09
N CYS A 135 -12.64 16.24 18.13
CA CYS A 135 -12.22 15.72 16.84
C CYS A 135 -10.79 15.18 16.98
N VAL A 136 -10.60 13.93 16.55
CA VAL A 136 -9.35 13.19 16.70
C VAL A 136 -9.02 12.48 15.40
N ASP A 137 -7.78 12.64 14.94
CA ASP A 137 -7.24 11.84 13.85
C ASP A 137 -6.94 10.42 14.37
N THR A 138 -7.76 9.45 13.95
CA THR A 138 -7.58 8.05 14.34
C THR A 138 -6.44 7.36 13.59
N ASP A 139 -5.83 8.01 12.59
CA ASP A 139 -4.77 7.39 11.80
C ASP A 139 -3.38 7.70 12.35
N THR A 140 -3.27 8.72 13.21
CA THR A 140 -2.01 9.14 13.83
C THR A 140 -2.06 9.30 15.36
N ASP A 141 -3.23 9.46 16.00
CA ASP A 141 -3.31 9.59 17.47
C ASP A 141 -3.08 8.24 18.19
N PRO A 142 -1.99 8.07 18.96
CA PRO A 142 -1.74 6.85 19.73
C PRO A 142 -2.75 6.57 20.84
N ALA A 143 -3.64 7.52 21.19
CA ALA A 143 -4.72 7.31 22.15
C ALA A 143 -6.05 6.84 21.51
N ASN A 144 -6.19 6.90 20.17
CA ASN A 144 -7.45 6.67 19.46
C ASN A 144 -7.25 5.97 18.10
N CYS A 145 -6.26 5.07 18.02
CA CYS A 145 -5.79 4.51 16.75
C CYS A 145 -6.80 3.56 16.10
N GLY A 146 -7.20 3.84 14.85
CA GLY A 146 -8.25 3.14 14.10
C GLY A 146 -9.68 3.34 14.64
N ALA A 147 -9.84 3.59 15.94
CA ALA A 147 -11.11 3.98 16.55
C ALA A 147 -10.93 4.72 17.88
N CYS A 148 -11.95 5.53 18.21
CA CYS A 148 -12.01 6.27 19.47
C CYS A 148 -11.84 5.37 20.70
N GLY A 149 -10.92 5.75 21.59
CA GLY A 149 -10.57 5.00 22.80
C GLY A 149 -9.64 3.80 22.58
N THR A 150 -9.26 3.50 21.34
CA THR A 150 -8.28 2.45 21.02
C THR A 150 -6.86 3.00 21.22
N ALA A 151 -6.42 3.07 22.47
CA ALA A 151 -5.06 3.47 22.77
C ALA A 151 -4.05 2.38 22.39
N CYS A 152 -2.97 2.76 21.70
CA CYS A 152 -1.89 1.87 21.36
C CYS A 152 -1.13 1.41 22.62
N PRO A 153 -0.71 0.13 22.67
CA PRO A 153 0.17 -0.39 23.72
C PRO A 153 1.42 0.48 23.94
N THR A 154 1.91 0.52 25.17
CA THR A 154 3.10 1.31 25.53
C THR A 154 4.30 0.98 24.63
N GLY A 155 4.84 2.01 23.98
CA GLY A 155 5.96 1.86 23.06
C GLY A 155 5.56 1.54 21.61
N GLN A 156 4.27 1.50 21.27
CA GLN A 156 3.77 1.52 19.90
C GLN A 156 3.43 2.95 19.43
N VAL A 157 3.33 3.13 18.12
CA VAL A 157 2.86 4.34 17.44
C VAL A 157 1.59 4.02 16.67
N CYS A 158 0.72 5.02 16.47
CA CYS A 158 -0.36 4.90 15.51
C CYS A 158 0.13 5.34 14.13
N SER A 159 -0.11 4.53 13.11
CA SER A 159 0.23 4.85 11.73
C SER A 159 -0.80 4.21 10.80
N VAL A 160 -1.47 5.04 9.99
CA VAL A 160 -2.60 4.66 9.09
C VAL A 160 -3.66 3.79 9.80
N GLY A 161 -4.00 4.18 11.02
CA GLY A 161 -5.07 3.56 11.81
C GLY A 161 -4.70 2.25 12.50
N VAL A 162 -3.42 1.85 12.43
CA VAL A 162 -2.91 0.62 13.05
C VAL A 162 -1.85 0.94 14.10
N CYS A 163 -1.97 0.31 15.27
CA CYS A 163 -0.93 0.37 16.30
C CYS A 163 0.22 -0.57 15.94
N GLY A 164 1.41 0.00 15.73
CA GLY A 164 2.62 -0.74 15.35
C GLY A 164 3.80 -0.44 16.28
N VAL A 165 4.72 -1.39 16.43
CA VAL A 165 6.05 -1.09 16.99
C VAL A 165 6.92 -0.30 16.01
N SER A 166 6.59 -0.38 14.72
CA SER A 166 7.16 0.30 13.55
C SER A 166 6.14 1.28 12.95
N CYS A 167 6.57 2.08 11.97
CA CYS A 167 5.71 2.95 11.18
C CYS A 167 5.43 2.34 9.81
N THR A 168 4.17 2.35 9.39
CA THR A 168 3.74 1.92 8.07
C THR A 168 4.13 2.96 7.01
N GLY A 169 4.32 2.53 5.74
CA GLY A 169 4.65 3.45 4.64
C GLY A 169 6.09 3.99 4.61
N GLY A 170 7.04 3.34 5.28
CA GLY A 170 8.48 3.64 5.16
C GLY A 170 8.98 4.86 5.96
N ALA A 171 8.10 5.52 6.72
CA ALA A 171 8.51 6.48 7.74
C ALA A 171 9.35 5.79 8.82
N THR A 172 10.24 6.54 9.47
CA THR A 172 11.02 6.03 10.62
C THR A 172 10.39 6.48 11.91
N LYS A 173 10.29 5.56 12.87
CA LYS A 173 9.80 5.86 14.22
C LYS A 173 10.83 6.67 14.99
N CYS A 174 10.50 7.93 15.26
CA CYS A 174 11.33 8.87 15.99
C CYS A 174 10.70 9.16 17.36
N GLY A 175 10.92 8.24 18.30
CA GLY A 175 10.27 8.28 19.62
C GLY A 175 8.81 7.81 19.52
N THR A 176 7.88 8.73 19.70
CA THR A 176 6.42 8.50 19.63
C THR A 176 5.80 8.92 18.29
N GLU A 177 6.60 9.43 17.35
CA GLU A 177 6.14 9.96 16.07
C GLU A 177 6.69 9.15 14.89
N CYS A 178 5.94 9.12 13.79
CA CYS A 178 6.40 8.57 12.51
C CYS A 178 6.87 9.69 11.60
N VAL A 179 8.16 9.73 11.29
CA VAL A 179 8.80 10.82 10.54
C VAL A 179 9.42 10.30 9.26
N ASP A 180 9.11 10.93 8.12
CA ASP A 180 9.81 10.66 6.87
C ASP A 180 11.24 11.23 6.89
N ILE A 181 12.20 10.37 7.20
CA ILE A 181 13.62 10.71 7.20
C ILE A 181 14.20 10.95 5.79
N GLN A 182 13.43 10.70 4.72
CA GLN A 182 13.90 10.87 3.33
C GLN A 182 13.68 12.29 2.81
N SER A 183 12.73 13.03 3.37
CA SER A 183 12.38 14.39 2.97
C SER A 183 12.36 15.42 4.11
N ASN A 184 12.28 15.01 5.39
CA ASN A 184 12.21 15.94 6.51
C ASN A 184 13.59 16.58 6.82
N PRO A 185 13.76 17.92 6.67
CA PRO A 185 15.04 18.58 6.93
C PRO A 185 15.54 18.52 8.38
N ASN A 186 14.68 18.18 9.35
CA ASN A 186 15.05 18.05 10.76
C ASN A 186 15.45 16.62 11.16
N HIS A 187 15.19 15.62 10.31
CA HIS A 187 15.41 14.19 10.59
C HIS A 187 16.01 13.46 9.38
N CYS A 188 16.83 14.13 8.58
CA CYS A 188 17.27 13.64 7.27
C CYS A 188 18.27 12.50 7.36
N GLY A 189 17.86 11.31 6.92
CA GLY A 189 18.63 10.07 7.06
C GLY A 189 18.60 9.47 8.47
N GLY A 190 17.87 10.08 9.42
CA GLY A 190 17.69 9.53 10.76
C GLY A 190 17.08 10.52 11.77
N CYS A 191 16.48 9.99 12.83
CA CYS A 191 15.63 10.72 13.77
C CYS A 191 16.21 11.92 14.53
N ALA A 192 17.51 12.20 14.42
CA ALA A 192 18.15 13.40 14.98
C ALA A 192 19.10 14.08 13.99
N ALA A 193 19.03 13.71 12.71
CA ALA A 193 19.94 14.16 11.65
C ALA A 193 19.39 15.39 10.93
N ALA A 194 19.27 16.51 11.65
CA ALA A 194 18.88 17.77 11.05
C ALA A 194 19.93 18.24 10.02
N CYS A 195 19.47 18.69 8.86
CA CYS A 195 20.34 19.18 7.82
C CYS A 195 21.03 20.50 8.20
N PRO A 196 22.30 20.69 7.79
CA PRO A 196 22.97 21.97 7.95
C PRO A 196 22.16 23.12 7.34
N SER A 197 22.25 24.30 7.96
CA SER A 197 21.51 25.49 7.51
C SER A 197 21.69 25.77 6.02
N GLY A 198 20.59 25.92 5.29
CA GLY A 198 20.60 26.11 3.85
C GLY A 198 20.86 24.83 3.05
N GLN A 199 20.56 23.64 3.57
CA GLN A 199 20.47 22.39 2.82
C GLN A 199 19.03 21.85 2.83
N VAL A 200 18.68 21.09 1.80
CA VAL A 200 17.41 20.35 1.71
C VAL A 200 17.65 18.91 2.13
N CYS A 201 16.64 18.23 2.69
CA CYS A 201 16.69 16.77 2.74
C CYS A 201 16.19 16.21 1.41
N SER A 202 16.99 15.35 0.78
CA SER A 202 16.65 14.72 -0.49
C SER A 202 17.16 13.28 -0.48
N ALA A 203 16.23 12.32 -0.49
CA ALA A 203 16.53 10.88 -0.39
C ALA A 203 17.41 10.53 0.82
N GLY A 204 17.08 11.11 1.98
CA GLY A 204 17.76 10.83 3.26
C GLY A 204 19.18 11.37 3.36
N ALA A 205 19.61 12.18 2.38
CA ALA A 205 20.87 12.90 2.41
C ALA A 205 20.60 14.41 2.38
N CYS A 206 21.35 15.15 3.20
CA CYS A 206 21.33 16.61 3.14
C CYS A 206 22.10 17.08 1.90
N SER A 207 21.39 17.83 1.05
CA SER A 207 21.87 18.24 -0.27
C SER A 207 21.88 19.76 -0.41
N THR A 208 22.83 20.27 -1.18
CA THR A 208 22.87 21.68 -1.57
C THR A 208 21.96 22.00 -2.75
N SER A 209 21.43 21.00 -3.47
CA SER A 209 20.58 21.13 -4.66
C SER A 209 19.43 20.11 -4.69
N CYS A 210 18.41 20.38 -5.51
CA CYS A 210 17.26 19.51 -5.72
C CYS A 210 17.44 18.56 -6.91
N GLY A 211 16.58 17.56 -7.01
CA GLY A 211 16.49 16.69 -8.19
C GLY A 211 16.10 17.44 -9.47
N THR A 212 16.36 16.83 -10.62
CA THR A 212 16.07 17.43 -11.94
C THR A 212 14.60 17.83 -12.07
N GLY A 213 14.35 19.07 -12.50
CA GLY A 213 13.01 19.65 -12.60
C GLY A 213 12.63 20.56 -11.44
N TYR A 214 13.25 20.40 -10.27
CA TYR A 214 12.94 21.17 -9.06
C TYR A 214 14.01 22.23 -8.78
N THR A 215 13.58 23.40 -8.31
CA THR A 215 14.46 24.45 -7.81
C THR A 215 14.48 24.43 -6.29
N LYS A 216 15.64 24.70 -5.71
CA LYS A 216 15.80 24.82 -4.26
C LYS A 216 15.35 26.18 -3.78
N CYS A 217 14.34 26.20 -2.92
CA CYS A 217 13.83 27.40 -2.28
C CYS A 217 13.92 27.23 -0.75
N GLY A 218 14.94 27.85 -0.16
CA GLY A 218 15.30 27.61 1.25
C GLY A 218 15.74 26.16 1.48
N ASN A 219 15.02 25.47 2.37
CA ASN A 219 15.25 24.06 2.72
C ASN A 219 14.31 23.09 1.97
N SER A 220 13.54 23.57 0.98
CA SER A 220 12.57 22.78 0.22
C SER A 220 12.90 22.75 -1.29
N CYS A 221 12.41 21.72 -1.97
CA CYS A 221 12.46 21.57 -3.42
C CYS A 221 11.08 21.82 -4.01
N VAL A 222 10.97 22.77 -4.95
CA VAL A 222 9.69 23.19 -5.55
C VAL A 222 9.81 23.30 -7.07
N ASP A 223 8.72 22.98 -7.77
CA ASP A 223 8.64 23.11 -9.22
C ASP A 223 8.26 24.53 -9.60
N VAL A 224 9.26 25.36 -9.89
CA VAL A 224 9.06 26.76 -10.30
C VAL A 224 8.32 26.91 -11.64
N LYS A 225 8.00 25.84 -12.37
CA LYS A 225 7.21 25.94 -13.61
C LYS A 225 5.72 25.96 -13.39
N ASN A 226 5.24 25.31 -12.31
CA ASN A 226 3.83 25.06 -12.07
C ASN A 226 3.39 25.46 -10.63
N ASP A 227 4.32 25.58 -9.68
CA ASP A 227 4.02 26.06 -8.32
C ASP A 227 3.62 27.55 -8.33
N LYS A 228 2.33 27.80 -8.09
CA LYS A 228 1.73 29.13 -7.95
C LYS A 228 2.48 30.05 -6.98
N ASN A 229 3.13 29.51 -5.94
CA ASN A 229 3.83 30.28 -4.91
C ASN A 229 5.33 30.51 -5.22
N ASN A 230 5.88 29.83 -6.24
CA ASN A 230 7.29 29.86 -6.60
C ASN A 230 7.50 30.04 -8.11
N CYS A 231 6.59 30.75 -8.79
CA CYS A 231 6.49 30.75 -10.24
C CYS A 231 7.62 31.48 -10.96
N GLY A 232 8.40 30.76 -11.77
CA GLY A 232 9.60 31.23 -12.45
C GLY A 232 10.81 31.38 -11.53
N ALA A 233 10.60 31.71 -10.25
CA ALA A 233 11.61 31.76 -9.19
C ALA A 233 10.99 31.63 -7.79
N CYS A 234 11.80 31.17 -6.82
CA CYS A 234 11.44 31.05 -5.42
C CYS A 234 10.70 32.27 -4.85
N GLY A 235 9.57 32.04 -4.16
CA GLY A 235 8.74 33.07 -3.53
C GLY A 235 7.97 33.97 -4.50
N THR A 236 8.02 33.70 -5.80
CA THR A 236 7.24 34.45 -6.80
C THR A 236 5.80 33.95 -6.82
N VAL A 237 4.97 34.52 -5.95
CA VAL A 237 3.55 34.15 -5.84
C VAL A 237 2.75 34.79 -6.98
N CYS A 238 2.05 33.96 -7.76
CA CYS A 238 1.15 34.45 -8.80
C CYS A 238 -0.09 35.14 -8.20
N PRO A 239 -0.51 36.30 -8.76
CA PRO A 239 -1.72 37.01 -8.36
C PRO A 239 -2.97 36.15 -8.20
N SER A 240 -3.95 36.65 -7.45
CA SER A 240 -5.27 36.03 -7.34
C SER A 240 -5.91 35.89 -8.74
N GLY A 241 -6.45 34.71 -9.05
CA GLY A 241 -6.98 34.39 -10.38
C GLY A 241 -5.94 34.07 -11.47
N GLN A 242 -4.64 34.00 -11.13
CA GLN A 242 -3.59 33.53 -12.03
C GLN A 242 -2.98 32.21 -11.57
N ALA A 243 -2.61 31.37 -12.53
CA ALA A 243 -1.86 30.13 -12.34
C ALA A 243 -0.39 30.33 -12.75
N CYS A 244 0.49 29.39 -12.38
CA CYS A 244 1.85 29.39 -12.88
C CYS A 244 1.93 28.54 -14.15
N LEU A 245 2.07 29.21 -15.30
CA LEU A 245 2.06 28.56 -16.61
C LEU A 245 3.48 28.53 -17.15
N GLN A 246 4.15 27.38 -17.02
CA GLN A 246 5.54 27.17 -17.48
C GLN A 246 6.54 28.21 -16.93
N GLY A 247 6.35 28.61 -15.67
CA GLY A 247 7.21 29.58 -14.97
C GLY A 247 6.84 31.04 -15.21
N THR A 248 5.65 31.33 -15.76
CA THR A 248 5.10 32.68 -15.88
C THR A 248 3.68 32.74 -15.33
N CYS A 249 3.37 33.75 -14.50
CA CYS A 249 2.02 33.93 -14.00
C CYS A 249 1.08 34.42 -15.10
N GLY A 250 -0.02 33.68 -15.32
CA GLY A 250 -1.00 33.97 -16.38
C GLY A 250 -2.43 33.65 -15.95
N SER A 251 -3.41 34.22 -16.66
CA SER A 251 -4.82 33.86 -16.49
C SER A 251 -5.07 32.43 -16.94
N CYS A 252 -5.70 31.63 -16.09
CA CYS A 252 -6.11 30.26 -16.39
C CYS A 252 -7.47 30.22 -17.11
N ASP A 253 -7.60 29.48 -18.22
CA ASP A 253 -8.89 29.02 -18.74
C ASP A 253 -9.13 27.57 -18.30
N VAL A 254 -9.91 27.41 -17.22
CA VAL A 254 -10.23 26.14 -16.56
C VAL A 254 -10.97 25.11 -17.44
N ASN A 255 -11.27 25.44 -18.69
CA ASN A 255 -11.94 24.55 -19.63
C ASN A 255 -10.97 23.93 -20.65
N THR A 256 -9.80 24.56 -20.90
CA THR A 256 -8.90 24.20 -22.00
C THR A 256 -7.41 24.24 -21.66
N THR A 257 -7.06 24.67 -20.45
CA THR A 257 -5.67 24.91 -20.03
C THR A 257 -5.40 24.11 -18.79
N ASP A 258 -4.36 23.28 -18.85
CA ASP A 258 -3.69 22.65 -17.72
C ASP A 258 -2.96 23.75 -16.95
N CYS A 259 -3.54 24.15 -15.83
CA CYS A 259 -3.18 25.30 -15.01
C CYS A 259 -2.47 24.92 -13.71
N ASP A 260 -2.68 23.70 -13.21
CA ASP A 260 -2.00 23.18 -12.04
C ASP A 260 -0.78 22.28 -12.38
N GLY A 261 -0.65 21.87 -13.64
CA GLY A 261 0.49 21.12 -14.16
C GLY A 261 0.37 19.60 -14.03
N ASP A 262 -0.80 19.06 -13.69
CA ASP A 262 -1.00 17.62 -13.49
C ASP A 262 -1.05 16.81 -14.81
N GLY A 263 -1.22 17.50 -15.93
CA GLY A 263 -1.26 16.93 -17.26
C GLY A 263 -2.66 16.72 -17.84
N PHE A 264 -3.74 17.25 -17.27
CA PHE A 264 -5.09 17.32 -17.84
C PHE A 264 -5.46 18.78 -18.16
N ALA A 265 -5.98 19.05 -19.36
CA ALA A 265 -6.29 20.41 -19.81
C ALA A 265 -7.75 20.82 -19.57
N GLY A 266 -8.15 20.80 -18.31
CA GLY A 266 -9.41 21.30 -17.78
C GLY A 266 -10.62 20.44 -18.13
N LYS A 267 -11.80 21.05 -18.00
CA LYS A 267 -13.11 20.37 -18.14
C LYS A 267 -13.32 19.62 -19.46
N ASN A 268 -12.64 20.02 -20.54
CA ASN A 268 -12.70 19.30 -21.80
C ASN A 268 -11.92 17.97 -21.77
N GLU A 269 -10.85 17.88 -20.97
CA GLU A 269 -10.10 16.65 -20.70
C GLU A 269 -10.59 15.89 -19.46
N GLY A 270 -11.69 16.36 -18.85
CA GLY A 270 -12.34 15.73 -17.70
C GLY A 270 -11.81 16.20 -16.34
N ASP A 271 -10.80 17.08 -16.30
CA ASP A 271 -10.40 17.68 -15.04
C ASP A 271 -11.51 18.62 -14.52
N CYS A 272 -11.78 18.51 -13.23
CA CYS A 272 -12.76 19.27 -12.50
C CYS A 272 -12.15 20.46 -11.72
N CYS A 273 -10.82 20.57 -11.63
CA CYS A 273 -10.12 21.12 -10.47
C CYS A 273 -8.90 22.03 -10.70
N GLU A 274 -8.60 22.47 -11.92
CA GLU A 274 -7.53 23.42 -12.35
C GLU A 274 -7.03 24.56 -11.43
N VAL A 275 -7.78 24.99 -10.40
CA VAL A 275 -7.39 26.06 -9.49
C VAL A 275 -7.84 25.80 -8.06
N PRO A 276 -7.06 26.19 -7.02
CA PRO A 276 -7.44 25.97 -5.62
C PRO A 276 -8.79 26.60 -5.26
N GLY A 277 -9.58 25.91 -4.43
CA GLY A 277 -10.90 26.37 -4.00
C GLY A 277 -11.80 25.24 -3.54
N VAL A 278 -12.79 24.89 -4.36
CA VAL A 278 -13.76 23.81 -4.07
C VAL A 278 -13.07 22.44 -3.98
N CYS A 279 -11.94 22.29 -4.68
CA CYS A 279 -11.05 21.11 -4.67
C CYS A 279 -9.94 21.17 -3.60
N GLY A 280 -10.09 22.04 -2.60
CA GLY A 280 -9.07 22.25 -1.58
C GLY A 280 -7.85 23.04 -2.09
N ALA A 281 -6.69 22.76 -1.50
CA ALA A 281 -5.46 23.53 -1.68
C ALA A 281 -4.49 22.97 -2.74
N ASN A 282 -4.70 21.71 -3.17
CA ASN A 282 -3.81 20.95 -4.06
C ASN A 282 -4.57 20.49 -5.31
N PRO A 283 -4.95 21.41 -6.21
CA PRO A 283 -5.71 21.09 -7.42
C PRO A 283 -5.07 19.95 -8.23
N GLN A 284 -3.73 19.94 -8.34
CA GLN A 284 -2.92 18.97 -9.08
C GLN A 284 -2.96 17.51 -8.57
N LEU A 285 -3.73 17.23 -7.52
CA LEU A 285 -3.98 15.87 -7.02
C LEU A 285 -5.37 15.34 -7.42
N VAL A 286 -6.19 16.17 -8.06
CA VAL A 286 -7.60 15.94 -8.35
C VAL A 286 -7.82 15.96 -9.85
N ASN A 287 -8.04 14.80 -10.46
CA ASN A 287 -8.24 14.63 -11.90
C ASN A 287 -8.73 13.20 -12.23
N PRO A 288 -9.20 12.91 -13.46
CA PRO A 288 -9.63 11.56 -13.85
C PRO A 288 -8.58 10.43 -13.68
N GLY A 289 -7.30 10.78 -13.52
CA GLY A 289 -6.22 9.84 -13.23
C GLY A 289 -6.08 9.47 -11.75
N ALA A 290 -6.76 10.15 -10.82
CA ALA A 290 -6.54 10.04 -9.38
C ALA A 290 -7.29 8.88 -8.71
N LEU A 291 -6.84 8.54 -7.50
CA LEU A 291 -7.54 7.68 -6.54
C LEU A 291 -8.34 8.56 -5.57
N GLU A 292 -9.56 8.15 -5.24
CA GLU A 292 -10.37 8.84 -4.24
C GLU A 292 -9.74 8.84 -2.82
N VAL A 293 -9.62 10.01 -2.18
CA VAL A 293 -9.05 10.17 -0.83
C VAL A 293 -10.15 10.35 0.20
N VAL A 294 -10.74 9.21 0.60
CA VAL A 294 -11.89 9.14 1.52
C VAL A 294 -11.72 9.99 2.79
N GLY A 295 -12.60 10.99 2.94
CA GLY A 295 -12.74 11.83 4.13
C GLY A 295 -12.30 13.29 3.95
N ASN A 296 -11.88 13.70 2.75
CA ASN A 296 -11.43 15.06 2.43
C ASN A 296 -12.56 15.99 1.93
N GLY A 297 -13.72 15.45 1.52
CA GLY A 297 -14.85 16.22 0.97
C GLY A 297 -14.68 16.65 -0.50
N ILE A 298 -13.75 16.05 -1.24
CA ILE A 298 -13.37 16.39 -2.62
C ILE A 298 -13.63 15.16 -3.51
N ASP A 299 -14.09 15.40 -4.73
CA ASP A 299 -14.18 14.37 -5.79
C ASP A 299 -12.80 14.28 -6.45
N ASP A 300 -11.87 13.51 -5.85
CA ASP A 300 -10.46 13.50 -6.29
C ASP A 300 -10.34 12.93 -7.71
N ASN A 301 -11.18 11.95 -8.07
CA ASN A 301 -11.10 11.27 -9.36
C ASN A 301 -12.03 11.87 -10.46
N CYS A 302 -12.67 13.02 -10.18
CA CYS A 302 -13.57 13.77 -11.06
C CYS A 302 -14.74 12.94 -11.66
N ASN A 303 -15.28 11.97 -10.92
CA ASN A 303 -16.39 11.12 -11.39
C ASN A 303 -17.79 11.64 -11.02
N GLY A 304 -17.88 12.68 -10.18
CA GLY A 304 -19.12 13.27 -9.68
C GLY A 304 -19.58 12.76 -8.31
N LEU A 305 -18.74 11.96 -7.62
CA LEU A 305 -18.96 11.45 -6.27
C LEU A 305 -17.72 11.77 -5.41
N ALA A 306 -17.89 11.84 -4.09
CA ALA A 306 -16.81 12.14 -3.15
C ALA A 306 -16.96 11.34 -1.86
N ASP A 307 -15.84 11.10 -1.17
CA ASP A 307 -15.72 10.33 0.06
C ASP A 307 -16.46 8.98 0.00
N LEU A 308 -17.22 8.66 1.06
CA LEU A 308 -18.02 7.45 1.24
C LEU A 308 -19.19 7.30 0.25
N PHE A 309 -19.45 8.33 -0.57
CA PHE A 309 -20.39 8.24 -1.68
C PHE A 309 -19.74 7.66 -2.94
N ASP A 310 -18.43 7.83 -3.12
CA ASP A 310 -17.69 7.08 -4.11
C ASP A 310 -17.25 5.72 -3.56
N LYS A 311 -17.45 4.69 -4.38
CA LYS A 311 -17.04 3.31 -4.12
C LYS A 311 -16.40 2.66 -5.34
N SER A 312 -16.15 3.39 -6.44
CA SER A 312 -15.48 2.81 -7.61
C SER A 312 -14.09 2.27 -7.26
N ASP A 313 -13.46 2.91 -6.27
CA ASP A 313 -12.07 2.69 -5.90
C ASP A 313 -11.90 1.72 -4.71
N THR A 314 -13.01 1.36 -4.03
CA THR A 314 -13.03 0.49 -2.83
C THR A 314 -13.94 -0.75 -2.98
N GLN A 315 -14.35 -1.08 -4.21
CA GLN A 315 -15.26 -2.20 -4.48
C GLN A 315 -14.53 -3.55 -4.64
N ASP A 316 -14.72 -4.46 -3.68
CA ASP A 316 -14.36 -5.89 -3.77
C ASP A 316 -14.80 -6.48 -5.12
N CYS A 317 -13.91 -7.23 -5.78
CA CYS A 317 -14.13 -7.82 -7.11
C CYS A 317 -13.77 -9.32 -7.21
N ASP A 318 -13.47 -9.95 -6.08
CA ASP A 318 -12.78 -11.23 -5.97
C ASP A 318 -13.62 -12.35 -5.31
N ALA A 319 -14.89 -12.06 -5.02
CA ALA A 319 -15.81 -12.92 -4.29
C ALA A 319 -16.24 -14.22 -5.01
N ALA A 320 -15.94 -14.35 -6.31
CA ALA A 320 -16.41 -15.46 -7.16
C ALA A 320 -15.36 -15.94 -8.17
N LEU A 321 -14.07 -15.79 -7.86
CA LEU A 321 -12.98 -16.18 -8.75
C LEU A 321 -12.79 -17.71 -8.77
N THR A 322 -12.39 -18.25 -9.93
CA THR A 322 -12.12 -19.68 -10.07
C THR A 322 -10.71 -20.00 -9.57
N SER A 323 -10.58 -21.04 -8.73
CA SER A 323 -9.31 -21.42 -8.09
C SER A 323 -8.15 -21.53 -9.08
N ASP A 324 -8.34 -22.20 -10.22
CA ASP A 324 -7.30 -22.39 -11.24
C ASP A 324 -7.50 -21.52 -12.49
N SER A 325 -8.01 -20.28 -12.32
CA SER A 325 -8.42 -19.43 -13.46
C SER A 325 -7.37 -19.37 -14.57
N SER A 326 -7.85 -19.41 -15.81
CA SER A 326 -7.06 -19.19 -17.02
C SER A 326 -6.95 -17.70 -17.39
N ASP A 327 -7.78 -16.83 -16.80
CA ASP A 327 -7.63 -15.38 -16.96
C ASP A 327 -6.63 -14.87 -15.91
N ALA A 328 -5.48 -14.40 -16.37
CA ALA A 328 -4.46 -13.82 -15.51
C ALA A 328 -4.96 -12.57 -14.75
N LYS A 329 -5.99 -11.87 -15.27
CA LYS A 329 -6.58 -10.70 -14.59
C LYS A 329 -7.34 -11.08 -13.32
N ASP A 330 -7.80 -12.32 -13.18
CA ASP A 330 -8.41 -12.78 -11.93
C ASP A 330 -7.38 -12.82 -10.78
N TYR A 331 -6.11 -13.09 -11.06
CA TYR A 331 -5.05 -13.01 -10.05
C TYR A 331 -4.74 -11.55 -9.68
N GLY A 332 -4.95 -10.60 -10.58
CA GLY A 332 -4.95 -9.17 -10.23
C GLY A 332 -6.09 -8.80 -9.28
N LYS A 333 -7.31 -9.28 -9.56
CA LYS A 333 -8.48 -9.09 -8.69
C LYS A 333 -8.26 -9.71 -7.29
N ALA A 334 -7.72 -10.92 -7.24
CA ALA A 334 -7.36 -11.64 -6.01
C ALA A 334 -6.15 -11.05 -5.26
N LEU A 335 -5.55 -9.96 -5.75
CA LEU A 335 -4.62 -9.12 -5.00
C LEU A 335 -5.31 -7.85 -4.45
N GLY A 336 -6.58 -7.59 -4.78
CA GLY A 336 -7.28 -6.32 -4.53
C GLY A 336 -7.29 -5.35 -5.72
N ILE A 337 -6.70 -5.69 -6.87
CA ILE A 337 -6.63 -4.78 -8.04
C ILE A 337 -7.91 -4.90 -8.87
N CYS A 338 -8.95 -4.22 -8.42
CA CYS A 338 -10.30 -4.34 -8.98
C CYS A 338 -10.61 -3.43 -10.18
N ARG A 339 -9.85 -2.36 -10.38
CA ARG A 339 -10.01 -1.41 -11.50
C ARG A 339 -9.16 -1.84 -12.70
N THR A 340 -9.73 -1.78 -13.90
CA THR A 340 -9.00 -1.96 -15.18
C THR A 340 -8.96 -0.67 -15.99
N THR A 341 -7.89 -0.46 -16.75
CA THR A 341 -7.73 0.71 -17.64
C THR A 341 -7.04 0.33 -18.94
N GLU A 342 -7.09 1.22 -19.94
CA GLU A 342 -6.32 1.09 -21.18
C GLU A 342 -4.98 1.81 -21.05
N GLU A 343 -3.94 1.36 -21.76
CA GLU A 343 -2.63 2.03 -21.74
C GLU A 343 -2.67 3.39 -22.46
N THR A 344 -3.35 3.44 -23.60
CA THR A 344 -3.49 4.62 -24.47
C THR A 344 -4.96 4.82 -24.86
N PRO A 345 -5.83 5.26 -23.94
CA PRO A 345 -7.24 5.46 -24.24
C PRO A 345 -7.46 6.59 -25.25
N ALA A 346 -8.59 6.54 -25.95
CA ALA A 346 -8.90 7.46 -27.04
C ALA A 346 -9.12 8.92 -26.59
N ASN A 347 -9.66 9.14 -25.39
CA ASN A 347 -9.83 10.46 -24.79
C ASN A 347 -9.01 10.59 -23.52
N LYS A 348 -8.54 11.81 -23.21
CA LYS A 348 -7.71 12.05 -22.02
C LYS A 348 -8.44 11.73 -20.71
N LYS A 349 -9.71 12.12 -20.59
CA LYS A 349 -10.57 11.82 -19.42
C LYS A 349 -10.66 10.33 -19.09
N ASP A 350 -10.45 9.45 -20.07
CA ASP A 350 -10.52 8.00 -19.89
C ASP A 350 -9.16 7.42 -19.43
N LYS A 351 -8.12 8.28 -19.28
CA LYS A 351 -6.75 7.95 -18.81
C LYS A 351 -6.69 7.75 -17.28
N THR A 352 -7.59 6.91 -16.80
CA THR A 352 -7.72 6.50 -15.40
C THR A 352 -6.68 5.43 -15.04
N TRP A 353 -6.53 5.13 -13.75
CA TRP A 353 -5.60 4.12 -13.22
C TRP A 353 -6.17 2.69 -13.20
N GLY A 354 -5.30 1.69 -12.97
CA GLY A 354 -5.70 0.28 -12.82
C GLY A 354 -4.91 -0.72 -13.66
N LEU A 355 -5.40 -1.95 -13.73
CA LEU A 355 -4.81 -3.08 -14.46
C LEU A 355 -5.06 -2.99 -15.97
N ILE A 356 -3.97 -3.00 -16.74
CA ILE A 356 -3.98 -2.99 -18.21
C ILE A 356 -3.89 -4.43 -18.73
N GLU A 357 -2.79 -5.11 -18.37
CA GLU A 357 -2.42 -6.45 -18.81
C GLU A 357 -2.02 -7.28 -17.59
N ALA A 358 -2.39 -8.56 -17.59
CA ALA A 358 -1.88 -9.55 -16.66
C ALA A 358 -1.51 -10.80 -17.45
N GLU A 359 -0.46 -11.51 -17.03
CA GLU A 359 -0.01 -12.75 -17.64
C GLU A 359 0.50 -13.73 -16.59
N ILE A 360 0.29 -15.03 -16.85
CA ILE A 360 0.93 -16.12 -16.12
C ILE A 360 2.05 -16.70 -17.01
N LEU A 361 3.28 -16.54 -16.56
CA LEU A 361 4.50 -16.85 -17.28
C LEU A 361 5.39 -17.78 -16.43
N ARG A 362 6.51 -18.20 -17.02
CA ARG A 362 7.67 -18.81 -16.36
C ARG A 362 8.76 -17.76 -16.18
N ALA A 363 9.80 -18.04 -15.39
CA ALA A 363 10.86 -17.07 -15.09
C ALA A 363 11.63 -16.57 -16.33
N ASP A 364 11.66 -17.34 -17.42
CA ASP A 364 12.23 -16.94 -18.72
C ASP A 364 11.30 -16.07 -19.58
N GLY A 365 10.10 -15.77 -19.10
CA GLY A 365 9.06 -15.02 -19.80
C GLY A 365 8.30 -15.81 -20.85
N THR A 366 8.38 -17.15 -20.88
CA THR A 366 7.50 -18.02 -21.68
C THR A 366 6.16 -18.25 -20.97
N PRO A 367 5.06 -18.59 -21.67
CA PRO A 367 3.77 -18.89 -21.03
C PRO A 367 3.85 -20.10 -20.09
N LEU A 368 3.16 -20.05 -18.95
CA LEU A 368 3.07 -21.20 -18.04
C LEU A 368 2.11 -22.25 -18.60
N GLY A 369 2.63 -23.47 -18.82
CA GLY A 369 1.85 -24.61 -19.30
C GLY A 369 1.07 -25.36 -18.22
N ASP A 370 1.54 -25.34 -16.97
CA ASP A 370 0.87 -26.02 -15.86
C ASP A 370 -0.11 -25.09 -15.13
N ALA A 371 -1.33 -25.58 -14.87
CA ALA A 371 -2.31 -24.84 -14.08
C ALA A 371 -2.10 -25.02 -12.57
N ARG A 372 -1.43 -26.11 -12.14
CA ARG A 372 -1.29 -26.49 -10.73
C ARG A 372 -0.38 -25.58 -9.91
N ALA A 373 0.59 -24.93 -10.57
CA ALA A 373 1.54 -24.00 -9.96
C ALA A 373 0.93 -22.63 -9.56
N ARG A 374 -0.37 -22.42 -9.76
CA ARG A 374 -1.08 -21.21 -9.33
C ARG A 374 -2.47 -21.55 -8.77
N SER A 375 -2.94 -20.79 -7.79
CA SER A 375 -4.35 -20.81 -7.41
C SER A 375 -4.85 -19.50 -6.82
N ILE A 376 -6.18 -19.36 -6.72
CA ILE A 376 -6.89 -18.27 -6.05
C ILE A 376 -7.72 -18.90 -4.92
N ARG A 377 -7.51 -18.46 -3.68
CA ARG A 377 -8.03 -19.14 -2.48
C ARG A 377 -8.61 -18.16 -1.46
N GLN A 378 -9.71 -18.52 -0.81
CA GLN A 378 -10.27 -17.76 0.31
C GLN A 378 -9.53 -18.02 1.65
N LYS A 379 -8.90 -19.19 1.75
CA LYS A 379 -8.08 -19.62 2.89
C LYS A 379 -6.92 -20.52 2.43
N PHE A 380 -5.86 -20.58 3.23
CA PHE A 380 -4.73 -21.46 3.04
C PHE A 380 -4.48 -22.23 4.35
N GLY A 381 -4.44 -23.56 4.27
CA GLY A 381 -4.53 -24.43 5.44
C GLY A 381 -5.78 -24.18 6.29
N ASP A 382 -5.63 -24.36 7.60
CA ASP A 382 -6.71 -24.21 8.58
C ASP A 382 -6.81 -22.81 9.20
N ASN A 383 -5.72 -22.04 9.23
CA ASN A 383 -5.62 -20.80 10.01
C ASN A 383 -5.42 -19.51 9.19
N ILE A 384 -4.96 -19.58 7.93
CA ILE A 384 -4.68 -18.38 7.13
C ILE A 384 -5.86 -18.04 6.23
N THR A 385 -6.37 -16.82 6.33
CA THR A 385 -7.42 -16.26 5.45
C THR A 385 -6.84 -15.13 4.59
N SER A 386 -7.61 -14.66 3.60
CA SER A 386 -7.29 -13.39 2.94
C SER A 386 -7.28 -12.23 3.96
N LEU A 387 -6.42 -11.25 3.72
CA LEU A 387 -6.28 -9.98 4.43
C LEU A 387 -7.24 -8.92 3.88
N GLU A 388 -7.53 -8.98 2.58
CA GLU A 388 -8.45 -8.11 1.88
C GLU A 388 -9.50 -8.92 1.13
N GLY A 389 -10.55 -8.26 0.62
CA GLY A 389 -11.58 -8.88 -0.22
C GLY A 389 -12.15 -10.18 0.35
N LYS A 390 -12.05 -11.24 -0.45
CA LYS A 390 -12.53 -12.61 -0.19
C LYS A 390 -11.54 -13.70 -0.61
N SER A 391 -10.49 -13.36 -1.36
CA SER A 391 -9.55 -14.28 -1.98
C SER A 391 -8.14 -13.71 -1.97
N MET A 392 -7.13 -14.59 -1.95
CA MET A 392 -5.71 -14.28 -2.12
C MET A 392 -5.12 -15.11 -3.27
N VAL A 393 -4.02 -14.63 -3.84
CA VAL A 393 -3.22 -15.38 -4.82
C VAL A 393 -2.30 -16.37 -4.13
N VAL A 394 -2.15 -17.55 -4.73
CA VAL A 394 -1.15 -18.57 -4.36
C VAL A 394 -0.33 -18.89 -5.59
N LEU A 395 0.99 -18.71 -5.53
CA LEU A 395 1.94 -19.22 -6.54
C LEU A 395 2.84 -20.26 -5.88
N SER A 396 3.20 -21.33 -6.59
CA SER A 396 4.12 -22.34 -6.08
C SER A 396 5.04 -22.82 -7.19
N SER A 397 6.27 -23.15 -6.83
CA SER A 397 7.20 -23.87 -7.70
C SER A 397 6.83 -25.36 -7.86
N GLY A 398 5.80 -25.86 -7.18
CA GLY A 398 5.15 -27.12 -7.54
C GLY A 398 3.64 -27.01 -7.55
N ILE A 399 2.94 -27.57 -6.55
CA ILE A 399 1.47 -27.61 -6.54
C ILE A 399 0.86 -26.58 -5.58
N ALA A 400 0.48 -25.43 -6.13
CA ALA A 400 -0.36 -24.44 -5.46
C ALA A 400 -1.81 -24.93 -5.29
N SER A 401 -2.36 -25.65 -6.27
CA SER A 401 -3.53 -26.55 -6.12
C SER A 401 -3.86 -27.28 -7.42
N ASP A 402 -4.34 -28.52 -7.35
CA ASP A 402 -5.17 -29.09 -8.41
C ASP A 402 -6.67 -28.71 -8.26
N LYS A 403 -7.47 -28.97 -9.31
CA LYS A 403 -8.92 -28.67 -9.39
C LYS A 403 -9.79 -29.31 -8.31
N THR A 404 -9.28 -30.33 -7.62
CA THR A 404 -9.99 -31.15 -6.64
C THR A 404 -9.47 -30.96 -5.21
N GLN A 405 -8.27 -30.39 -5.04
CA GLN A 405 -7.67 -30.12 -3.73
C GLN A 405 -8.37 -28.97 -3.00
N THR A 406 -9.07 -29.30 -1.91
CA THR A 406 -9.61 -28.33 -0.94
C THR A 406 -8.57 -27.81 0.05
N THR A 407 -7.43 -28.51 0.18
CA THR A 407 -6.28 -28.16 1.01
C THR A 407 -5.03 -28.17 0.12
N PRO A 408 -4.45 -27.00 -0.23
CA PRO A 408 -3.22 -26.91 -1.00
C PRO A 408 -1.98 -27.27 -0.17
N GLY A 409 -0.89 -27.70 -0.83
CA GLY A 409 0.37 -28.02 -0.17
C GLY A 409 1.11 -29.23 -0.75
N PRO A 410 2.46 -29.28 -0.66
CA PRO A 410 3.26 -30.36 -1.26
C PRO A 410 2.92 -31.74 -0.70
N ASN A 411 2.56 -31.84 0.59
CA ASN A 411 2.21 -33.11 1.24
C ASN A 411 0.71 -33.46 1.25
N ALA A 412 -0.15 -32.70 0.55
CA ALA A 412 -1.62 -32.87 0.59
C ALA A 412 -2.17 -34.09 -0.22
N GLY A 413 -1.35 -35.12 -0.47
CA GLY A 413 -1.80 -36.44 -0.92
C GLY A 413 -1.98 -36.66 -2.43
N LEU A 414 -1.68 -35.68 -3.29
CA LEU A 414 -1.70 -35.84 -4.75
C LEU A 414 -0.43 -35.25 -5.39
N SER A 415 0.53 -36.14 -5.69
CA SER A 415 1.79 -35.87 -6.42
C SER A 415 2.75 -34.85 -5.79
N THR A 416 3.68 -35.31 -4.96
CA THR A 416 4.84 -34.54 -4.42
C THR A 416 5.90 -34.23 -5.50
N SER A 417 5.48 -34.06 -6.75
CA SER A 417 6.35 -33.90 -7.91
C SER A 417 5.61 -33.19 -9.02
N HIS A 418 6.06 -31.98 -9.33
CA HIS A 418 5.67 -31.28 -10.54
C HIS A 418 6.11 -32.13 -11.74
N THR A 419 5.15 -32.66 -12.50
CA THR A 419 5.42 -33.58 -13.61
C THR A 419 4.61 -33.17 -14.84
N PRO A 420 5.26 -32.84 -15.98
CA PRO A 420 6.72 -32.80 -16.18
C PRO A 420 7.38 -31.65 -15.40
N SER A 421 8.45 -31.94 -14.66
CA SER A 421 9.29 -30.88 -14.09
C SER A 421 10.01 -30.12 -15.20
N SER A 422 10.20 -28.84 -14.99
CA SER A 422 10.45 -27.89 -16.05
C SER A 422 11.52 -26.88 -15.63
N SER A 423 12.73 -27.03 -16.15
CA SER A 423 13.82 -26.07 -15.93
C SER A 423 13.81 -24.98 -17.00
N VAL A 424 14.07 -23.72 -16.63
CA VAL A 424 14.38 -22.62 -17.55
C VAL A 424 15.64 -21.89 -17.17
N ASN A 425 16.44 -21.53 -18.18
CA ASN A 425 17.69 -20.80 -17.98
C ASN A 425 17.44 -19.29 -18.11
N ILE A 426 17.41 -18.59 -16.98
CA ILE A 426 17.17 -17.15 -16.93
C ILE A 426 18.38 -16.35 -17.43
N SER A 427 19.58 -16.92 -17.45
CA SER A 427 20.78 -16.22 -17.96
C SER A 427 20.75 -16.06 -19.48
N SER A 428 20.14 -16.99 -20.21
CA SER A 428 20.12 -17.04 -21.68
C SER A 428 18.79 -16.64 -22.33
N CYS A 429 17.73 -16.44 -21.54
CA CYS A 429 16.43 -15.98 -22.05
C CYS A 429 16.54 -14.67 -22.87
N THR A 430 15.60 -14.51 -23.81
CA THR A 430 15.51 -13.37 -24.74
C THR A 430 14.21 -12.57 -24.61
N SER A 431 13.22 -13.08 -23.85
CA SER A 431 11.98 -12.36 -23.57
C SER A 431 12.26 -11.13 -22.71
N ALA A 432 11.71 -9.97 -23.08
CA ALA A 432 11.77 -8.76 -22.26
C ALA A 432 11.00 -8.92 -20.92
N LYS A 433 10.13 -9.95 -20.81
CA LYS A 433 9.35 -10.26 -19.61
C LYS A 433 10.13 -11.13 -18.61
N CYS A 434 11.25 -11.73 -19.03
CA CYS A 434 12.13 -12.61 -18.23
C CYS A 434 12.78 -11.89 -17.04
N ILE A 435 13.04 -12.61 -15.93
CA ILE A 435 13.71 -12.07 -14.72
C ILE A 435 15.24 -11.88 -14.85
N LYS A 436 15.78 -11.96 -16.07
CA LYS A 436 17.21 -11.84 -16.38
C LYS A 436 17.81 -10.50 -15.99
N ASP A 437 17.02 -9.44 -16.09
CA ASP A 437 17.40 -8.10 -15.69
C ASP A 437 17.70 -8.02 -14.18
N TRP A 438 16.90 -8.68 -13.34
CA TRP A 438 17.26 -8.91 -11.94
C TRP A 438 18.52 -9.78 -11.83
N TYR A 439 18.54 -10.99 -12.41
CA TYR A 439 19.64 -11.94 -12.25
C TYR A 439 21.02 -11.38 -12.67
N SER A 440 21.08 -10.65 -13.78
CA SER A 440 22.32 -10.09 -14.33
C SER A 440 22.75 -8.77 -13.69
N THR A 441 21.87 -8.07 -12.97
CA THR A 441 22.21 -6.82 -12.29
C THR A 441 22.85 -7.10 -10.93
N ALA A 442 24.06 -6.58 -10.73
CA ALA A 442 24.70 -6.57 -9.41
C ALA A 442 23.98 -5.59 -8.48
N ASN A 443 23.78 -6.02 -7.24
CA ASN A 443 23.36 -5.14 -6.15
C ASN A 443 24.40 -5.30 -5.03
N GLY A 444 25.33 -4.35 -4.92
CA GLY A 444 26.62 -4.54 -4.24
C GLY A 444 26.58 -4.90 -2.75
N THR A 445 25.42 -4.82 -2.10
CA THR A 445 25.19 -5.28 -0.73
C THR A 445 24.47 -6.63 -0.63
N LEU A 446 23.83 -7.11 -1.72
CA LEU A 446 22.97 -8.30 -1.73
C LEU A 446 23.48 -9.44 -2.62
N LYS A 447 24.09 -9.14 -3.77
CA LYS A 447 24.59 -10.13 -4.74
C LYS A 447 25.55 -9.55 -5.78
N GLY A 448 26.44 -10.41 -6.29
CA GLY A 448 27.12 -10.17 -7.55
C GLY A 448 26.17 -10.26 -8.76
N ALA A 449 26.63 -9.75 -9.90
CA ALA A 449 25.94 -9.96 -11.18
C ALA A 449 25.98 -11.43 -11.59
N ASN A 450 24.87 -11.93 -12.15
CA ASN A 450 24.71 -13.33 -12.60
C ASN A 450 24.85 -14.35 -11.46
N GLN A 451 24.27 -14.03 -10.31
CA GLN A 451 24.23 -14.87 -9.13
C GLN A 451 22.85 -14.76 -8.47
N PHE A 452 22.31 -15.88 -7.98
CA PHE A 452 21.22 -15.79 -7.00
C PHE A 452 21.76 -15.21 -5.69
N PRO A 453 20.98 -14.34 -5.03
CA PRO A 453 21.40 -13.69 -3.81
C PRO A 453 21.37 -14.70 -2.65
N GLN A 454 22.24 -14.49 -1.66
CA GLN A 454 22.52 -15.45 -0.59
C GLN A 454 22.66 -14.71 0.74
N ALA A 455 22.24 -15.32 1.84
CA ALA A 455 22.60 -14.82 3.17
C ALA A 455 24.13 -14.95 3.36
N PRO A 456 24.83 -14.01 4.02
CA PRO A 456 26.30 -14.03 4.10
C PRO A 456 26.88 -15.23 4.85
N ALA A 457 26.07 -15.86 5.69
CA ALA A 457 26.42 -17.07 6.41
C ALA A 457 26.37 -18.34 5.53
N CYS A 458 25.83 -18.24 4.31
CA CYS A 458 25.73 -19.33 3.33
C CYS A 458 26.77 -19.16 2.20
N GLY A 459 27.35 -20.27 1.75
CA GLY A 459 28.60 -20.26 0.99
C GLY A 459 28.51 -20.55 -0.52
N THR A 460 27.32 -20.70 -1.12
CA THR A 460 27.20 -21.19 -2.51
C THR A 460 26.05 -20.54 -3.28
N PRO A 461 26.32 -19.58 -4.20
CA PRO A 461 25.30 -19.07 -5.10
C PRO A 461 24.87 -20.16 -6.10
N GLY A 462 23.57 -20.43 -6.18
CA GLY A 462 23.00 -21.31 -7.20
C GLY A 462 23.22 -20.79 -8.62
N GLY A 463 23.25 -21.70 -9.60
CA GLY A 463 23.36 -21.36 -11.02
C GLY A 463 22.04 -20.79 -11.57
N GLY A 464 22.09 -20.05 -12.68
CA GLY A 464 20.95 -19.35 -13.29
C GLY A 464 19.88 -20.21 -13.97
N ASN A 465 19.51 -21.35 -13.37
CA ASN A 465 18.31 -22.10 -13.72
C ASN A 465 17.24 -21.82 -12.67
N ALA A 466 16.02 -21.58 -13.13
CA ALA A 466 14.81 -21.53 -12.32
C ALA A 466 13.99 -22.77 -12.67
N ASN A 467 13.76 -23.64 -11.69
CA ASN A 467 13.02 -24.88 -11.89
C ASN A 467 11.56 -24.69 -11.44
N ASP A 468 10.67 -25.29 -12.21
CA ASP A 468 9.20 -25.23 -12.10
C ASP A 468 8.61 -23.84 -11.80
N SER A 469 9.31 -22.85 -12.36
CA SER A 469 9.02 -21.45 -12.15
C SER A 469 7.63 -21.05 -12.61
N VAL A 470 6.91 -20.34 -11.75
CA VAL A 470 5.72 -19.55 -12.09
C VAL A 470 6.01 -18.07 -11.86
N MET A 471 5.39 -17.22 -12.67
CA MET A 471 5.47 -15.78 -12.57
C MET A 471 4.12 -15.14 -12.91
N LEU A 472 3.57 -14.34 -12.01
CA LEU A 472 2.49 -13.40 -12.31
C LEU A 472 3.13 -12.07 -12.74
N ARG A 473 2.91 -11.68 -14.00
CA ARG A 473 3.27 -10.33 -14.50
C ARG A 473 2.00 -9.48 -14.55
N LEU A 474 2.07 -8.27 -13.98
CA LEU A 474 1.02 -7.25 -14.05
C LEU A 474 1.60 -5.99 -14.71
N ARG A 475 0.86 -5.37 -15.63
CA ARG A 475 1.12 -4.03 -16.17
C ARG A 475 -0.02 -3.11 -15.73
N LEU A 476 0.33 -2.07 -14.99
CA LEU A 476 -0.59 -1.20 -14.26
C LEU A 476 -0.33 0.25 -14.64
N ARG A 477 -1.37 1.09 -14.69
CA ARG A 477 -1.20 2.54 -14.54
C ARG A 477 -1.41 2.89 -13.06
N ALA A 478 -0.44 3.57 -12.45
CA ALA A 478 -0.59 4.13 -11.12
C ALA A 478 -1.57 5.33 -11.13
N PRO A 479 -2.30 5.60 -10.03
CA PRO A 479 -3.03 6.85 -9.85
C PRO A 479 -2.12 8.08 -10.01
N SER A 480 -2.68 9.22 -10.44
CA SER A 480 -1.97 10.51 -10.58
C SER A 480 -1.58 11.12 -9.23
N ASN A 481 -2.27 10.74 -8.15
CA ASN A 481 -1.97 11.16 -6.77
C ASN A 481 -1.24 10.07 -5.94
N ALA A 482 -0.88 8.92 -6.53
CA ALA A 482 -0.12 7.86 -5.87
C ALA A 482 1.38 7.93 -6.18
N ARG A 483 2.22 7.76 -5.15
CA ARG A 483 3.70 7.76 -5.26
C ARG A 483 4.33 6.43 -4.92
N SER A 484 3.62 5.53 -4.25
CA SER A 484 4.04 4.15 -4.03
C SER A 484 2.86 3.19 -4.01
N PHE A 485 3.17 1.90 -3.89
CA PHE A 485 2.22 0.85 -3.59
C PHE A 485 2.80 -0.10 -2.54
N SER A 486 1.94 -0.88 -1.92
CA SER A 486 2.29 -2.02 -1.08
C SER A 486 1.47 -3.25 -1.46
N PHE A 487 1.97 -4.43 -1.14
CA PHE A 487 1.23 -5.68 -1.14
C PHE A 487 1.73 -6.54 0.03
N ASN A 488 0.95 -7.51 0.47
CA ASN A 488 1.36 -8.47 1.48
C ASN A 488 1.72 -9.80 0.84
N SER A 489 2.66 -10.52 1.43
CA SER A 489 3.05 -11.85 0.98
C SER A 489 3.42 -12.77 2.14
N TYR A 490 3.25 -14.08 1.95
CA TYR A 490 3.61 -15.10 2.93
C TYR A 490 4.37 -16.20 2.19
N PHE A 491 5.63 -16.43 2.55
CA PHE A 491 6.49 -17.41 1.89
C PHE A 491 6.59 -18.69 2.73
N PHE A 492 6.47 -19.84 2.06
CA PHE A 492 6.61 -21.19 2.61
C PHE A 492 7.63 -21.96 1.80
N SER A 493 8.30 -22.90 2.45
CA SER A 493 9.17 -23.87 1.77
C SER A 493 9.16 -25.22 2.48
N ALA A 494 9.18 -26.28 1.69
CA ALA A 494 9.39 -27.65 2.16
C ALA A 494 10.87 -28.04 2.25
N GLU A 495 11.80 -27.21 1.74
CA GLU A 495 13.24 -27.40 1.94
C GLU A 495 13.76 -26.72 3.23
N TYR A 496 12.99 -25.80 3.82
CA TYR A 496 13.23 -25.35 5.19
C TYR A 496 12.74 -26.42 6.18
N PRO A 497 13.49 -26.76 7.25
CA PRO A 497 14.85 -26.31 7.59
C PRO A 497 15.98 -27.24 7.07
N GLU A 498 15.63 -28.35 6.43
CA GLU A 498 16.57 -29.40 6.04
C GLU A 498 17.72 -28.89 5.16
N TYR A 499 17.50 -27.89 4.31
CA TYR A 499 18.41 -27.50 3.23
C TYR A 499 18.91 -26.05 3.28
N VAL A 500 18.67 -25.34 4.39
CA VAL A 500 19.21 -23.99 4.62
C VAL A 500 20.75 -23.95 4.47
N CYS A 501 21.26 -22.93 3.79
CA CYS A 501 22.65 -22.76 3.36
C CYS A 501 23.20 -23.80 2.37
N THR A 502 22.35 -24.56 1.70
CA THR A 502 22.79 -25.44 0.60
C THR A 502 22.61 -24.77 -0.77
N GLY A 503 22.77 -25.54 -1.86
CA GLY A 503 22.46 -25.11 -3.22
C GLY A 503 20.95 -25.05 -3.52
N TYR A 504 20.14 -25.58 -2.60
CA TYR A 504 18.69 -25.54 -2.56
C TYR A 504 18.28 -24.28 -1.80
N ASN A 505 17.94 -23.24 -2.55
CA ASN A 505 17.66 -21.91 -2.04
C ASN A 505 16.59 -21.26 -2.90
N ASP A 506 15.40 -21.85 -2.87
CA ASP A 506 14.26 -21.35 -3.62
C ASP A 506 14.03 -19.87 -3.35
N GLN A 507 13.62 -19.19 -4.41
CA GLN A 507 13.53 -17.75 -4.44
C GLN A 507 12.08 -17.34 -4.61
N PHE A 508 11.65 -16.33 -3.85
CA PHE A 508 10.45 -15.57 -4.16
C PHE A 508 10.84 -14.11 -4.38
N VAL A 509 10.67 -13.63 -5.61
CA VAL A 509 11.03 -12.29 -6.04
C VAL A 509 9.82 -11.51 -6.52
N ALA A 510 9.80 -10.22 -6.20
CA ALA A 510 8.82 -9.26 -6.70
C ALA A 510 9.62 -8.13 -7.36
N LEU A 511 9.67 -8.13 -8.69
CA LEU A 511 10.44 -7.15 -9.46
C LEU A 511 9.54 -6.00 -9.88
N VAL A 512 10.00 -4.76 -9.67
CA VAL A 512 9.30 -3.54 -10.12
C VAL A 512 10.03 -2.87 -11.28
N ASP A 513 9.27 -2.54 -12.31
CA ASP A 513 9.73 -1.80 -13.48
C ASP A 513 8.90 -0.53 -13.65
N THR A 514 9.57 0.60 -13.87
CA THR A 514 8.92 1.89 -14.11
C THR A 514 9.42 2.45 -15.46
N PRO A 515 8.82 2.04 -16.59
CA PRO A 515 9.35 2.34 -17.94
C PRO A 515 9.49 3.84 -18.24
N SER A 516 8.70 4.70 -17.59
CA SER A 516 8.77 6.16 -17.73
C SER A 516 9.96 6.81 -17.00
N GLY A 517 10.77 6.06 -16.24
CA GLY A 517 11.97 6.55 -15.57
C GLY A 517 12.04 6.16 -14.08
N THR A 518 12.87 6.88 -13.33
CA THR A 518 13.09 6.64 -11.90
C THR A 518 12.05 7.37 -11.04
N PRO A 519 11.30 6.70 -10.15
CA PRO A 519 10.43 7.34 -9.17
C PRO A 519 11.18 8.33 -8.27
N GLN A 520 10.48 9.36 -7.79
CA GLN A 520 11.03 10.43 -6.94
C GLN A 520 10.08 10.73 -5.77
N PRO A 521 10.59 11.10 -4.58
CA PRO A 521 12.01 11.31 -4.27
C PRO A 521 12.84 10.03 -4.04
N ILE A 522 12.19 8.87 -3.86
CA ILE A 522 12.85 7.60 -3.54
C ILE A 522 12.81 6.68 -4.78
N ALA A 523 13.99 6.26 -5.25
CA ALA A 523 14.13 5.31 -6.34
C ALA A 523 13.87 3.86 -5.87
N ASN A 524 13.42 3.00 -6.79
CA ASN A 524 13.37 1.55 -6.56
C ASN A 524 14.77 0.91 -6.58
N PRO A 525 14.95 -0.32 -6.05
CA PRO A 525 16.24 -1.01 -6.03
C PRO A 525 16.83 -1.19 -7.43
N VAL A 526 18.16 -1.13 -7.54
CA VAL A 526 18.87 -1.16 -8.83
C VAL A 526 18.68 -2.47 -9.61
N ASP A 527 18.55 -3.60 -8.90
CA ASP A 527 18.23 -4.91 -9.46
C ASP A 527 16.71 -5.20 -9.43
N LYS A 528 15.89 -4.19 -9.18
CA LYS A 528 14.41 -4.20 -9.23
C LYS A 528 13.70 -5.03 -8.16
N ASN A 529 14.39 -5.88 -7.40
CA ASN A 529 13.75 -6.75 -6.43
C ASN A 529 13.32 -6.01 -5.16
N LEU A 530 12.00 -6.01 -4.91
CA LEU A 530 11.38 -5.49 -3.69
C LEU A 530 11.37 -6.49 -2.54
N MET A 531 11.47 -7.80 -2.83
CA MET A 531 11.55 -8.87 -1.82
C MET A 531 12.91 -8.87 -1.14
N THR A 532 13.12 -7.86 -0.30
CA THR A 532 14.32 -7.66 0.51
C THR A 532 13.92 -7.38 1.96
N TYR A 533 14.06 -8.39 2.81
CA TYR A 533 13.84 -8.27 4.24
C TYR A 533 14.92 -7.38 4.86
N ILE A 534 14.51 -6.50 5.78
CA ILE A 534 15.42 -5.61 6.50
C ILE A 534 15.44 -6.04 7.97
N ASP A 535 16.57 -6.59 8.43
CA ASP A 535 16.79 -6.78 9.86
C ASP A 535 17.04 -5.41 10.51
N LEU A 536 16.02 -4.91 11.20
CA LEU A 536 16.07 -3.60 11.86
C LEU A 536 17.08 -3.52 13.01
N SER A 537 17.57 -4.65 13.53
CA SER A 537 18.57 -4.68 14.61
C SER A 537 20.00 -4.45 14.11
N THR A 538 20.29 -4.89 12.88
CA THR A 538 21.61 -4.73 12.22
C THR A 538 21.59 -3.72 11.06
N ASN A 539 20.40 -3.28 10.64
CA ASN A 539 20.12 -2.55 9.40
C ASN A 539 20.63 -3.27 8.13
N GLN A 540 20.78 -4.59 8.20
CA GLN A 540 21.17 -5.41 7.06
C GLN A 540 19.93 -5.75 6.22
N LYS A 541 20.12 -5.79 4.90
CA LYS A 541 19.08 -6.15 3.93
C LYS A 541 19.42 -7.50 3.32
N TRP A 542 18.45 -8.38 3.16
CA TRP A 542 18.63 -9.72 2.60
C TRP A 542 17.51 -10.06 1.61
N PRO A 543 17.79 -10.80 0.51
CA PRO A 543 16.74 -11.29 -0.39
C PRO A 543 15.78 -12.25 0.35
N VAL A 544 14.51 -12.28 -0.03
CA VAL A 544 13.63 -13.37 0.42
C VAL A 544 13.89 -14.63 -0.42
N GLY A 545 14.28 -15.69 0.28
CA GLY A 545 14.55 -17.04 -0.22
C GLY A 545 15.02 -17.90 0.97
N ILE A 546 15.01 -19.22 0.86
CA ILE A 546 15.15 -20.13 2.02
C ILE A 546 16.39 -19.84 2.87
N ASN A 547 17.54 -19.55 2.24
CA ASN A 547 18.80 -19.33 2.93
C ASN A 547 18.80 -18.09 3.83
N ILE A 548 17.81 -17.19 3.74
CA ILE A 548 17.65 -16.08 4.69
C ILE A 548 17.34 -16.55 6.12
N ALA A 549 16.79 -17.76 6.31
CA ALA A 549 16.56 -18.30 7.64
C ALA A 549 17.86 -18.36 8.47
N LYS A 550 19.01 -18.55 7.80
CA LYS A 550 20.30 -18.49 8.46
C LYS A 550 20.61 -17.09 8.98
N GLY A 551 20.69 -16.95 10.30
CA GLY A 551 20.98 -15.67 10.95
C GLY A 551 19.85 -14.64 10.94
N THR A 552 18.61 -15.01 10.60
CA THR A 552 17.43 -14.15 10.77
C THR A 552 16.27 -14.91 11.41
N ASN A 553 15.27 -14.18 11.92
CA ASN A 553 14.02 -14.77 12.42
C ASN A 553 12.88 -14.64 11.38
N LEU A 554 13.18 -14.60 10.07
CA LEU A 554 12.14 -14.41 9.06
C LEU A 554 11.21 -15.63 8.95
N PHE A 555 11.78 -16.83 9.01
CA PHE A 555 11.04 -18.10 9.10
C PHE A 555 10.58 -18.33 10.54
N ALA A 556 9.60 -17.54 10.99
CA ALA A 556 9.10 -17.57 12.37
C ALA A 556 8.01 -18.62 12.62
N VAL A 557 7.40 -19.16 11.56
CA VAL A 557 6.39 -20.22 11.62
C VAL A 557 7.06 -21.55 11.28
N CYS A 558 7.47 -22.27 12.32
CA CYS A 558 8.18 -23.55 12.24
C CYS A 558 7.99 -24.38 13.53
N ASP A 559 8.34 -25.68 13.49
CA ASP A 559 8.34 -26.52 14.69
C ASP A 559 9.70 -26.43 15.43
N PRO A 560 9.77 -25.81 16.62
CA PRO A 560 11.02 -25.73 17.37
C PRO A 560 11.54 -27.09 17.87
N LYS A 561 10.75 -28.17 17.79
CA LYS A 561 11.16 -29.52 18.22
C LYS A 561 12.11 -30.21 17.24
N VAL A 562 12.27 -29.69 16.02
CA VAL A 562 13.21 -30.25 15.03
C VAL A 562 14.67 -29.89 15.37
N SER A 563 14.89 -28.92 16.27
CA SER A 563 16.21 -28.42 16.71
C SER A 563 17.00 -29.35 17.65
N VAL A 564 16.61 -30.63 17.80
CA VAL A 564 17.33 -31.56 18.67
C VAL A 564 18.71 -31.91 18.12
N ALA A 565 19.73 -31.93 18.98
CA ALA A 565 21.10 -32.24 18.56
C ALA A 565 21.17 -33.64 17.91
N GLY A 566 21.56 -33.68 16.63
CA GLY A 566 21.54 -34.90 15.81
C GLY A 566 20.27 -35.10 14.96
N SER A 567 19.39 -34.09 14.85
CA SER A 567 18.16 -34.16 14.05
C SER A 567 18.37 -34.30 12.54
N GLY A 568 19.49 -33.79 12.02
CA GLY A 568 19.86 -33.83 10.60
C GLY A 568 19.68 -32.51 9.83
N CYS A 569 19.11 -31.46 10.44
CA CYS A 569 18.92 -30.17 9.76
C CYS A 569 20.25 -29.49 9.41
N GLN A 570 20.29 -28.78 8.28
CA GLN A 570 21.36 -27.82 7.99
C GLN A 570 21.14 -26.48 8.69
N ASP A 571 19.88 -26.06 8.92
CA ASP A 571 19.63 -24.92 9.82
C ASP A 571 19.94 -25.29 11.28
N THR A 572 20.96 -24.63 11.83
CA THR A 572 21.36 -24.74 13.24
C THR A 572 20.73 -23.67 14.13
N ASP A 573 20.02 -22.70 13.55
CA ASP A 573 19.52 -21.52 14.27
C ASP A 573 18.09 -21.74 14.76
N ILE A 574 17.42 -22.81 14.30
CA ILE A 574 16.12 -23.27 14.80
C ILE A 574 16.13 -23.39 16.32
N ASN A 575 15.25 -22.66 17.00
CA ASN A 575 15.00 -22.77 18.42
C ASN A 575 13.63 -22.12 18.76
N PRO A 576 13.10 -22.23 19.99
CA PRO A 576 11.82 -21.62 20.35
C PRO A 576 11.71 -20.10 20.17
N ALA A 577 12.83 -19.37 20.08
CA ALA A 577 12.83 -17.94 19.80
C ALA A 577 12.91 -17.60 18.29
N SER A 578 13.47 -18.47 17.44
CA SER A 578 13.37 -18.29 15.98
C SER A 578 11.97 -18.69 15.50
N CYS A 579 11.48 -19.87 15.88
CA CYS A 579 10.11 -20.33 15.66
C CYS A 579 9.09 -19.66 16.61
N SER A 580 9.18 -18.34 16.75
CA SER A 580 8.42 -17.53 17.73
C SER A 580 6.90 -17.55 17.51
N LEU A 581 6.43 -17.86 16.30
CA LEU A 581 5.01 -17.99 15.96
C LEU A 581 4.54 -19.46 15.97
N GLY A 582 5.46 -20.42 16.09
CA GLY A 582 5.17 -21.85 16.21
C GLY A 582 4.58 -22.48 14.94
N VAL A 583 3.79 -23.53 15.11
CA VAL A 583 3.31 -24.39 14.01
C VAL A 583 1.88 -24.12 13.56
N THR A 584 1.16 -23.20 14.20
CA THR A 584 -0.30 -23.01 14.01
C THR A 584 -0.65 -22.78 12.54
N ASP A 585 0.07 -21.87 11.89
CA ASP A 585 -0.17 -21.49 10.50
C ASP A 585 0.32 -22.52 9.47
N LEU A 586 1.05 -23.57 9.90
CA LEU A 586 1.37 -24.72 9.05
C LEU A 586 0.22 -25.74 8.96
N LEU A 587 -0.74 -25.73 9.90
CA LEU A 587 -1.74 -26.79 9.97
C LEU A 587 -2.64 -26.82 8.72
N GLY A 588 -2.67 -27.97 8.03
CA GLY A 588 -3.45 -28.18 6.81
C GLY A 588 -2.85 -27.54 5.55
N THR A 589 -1.64 -26.98 5.60
CA THR A 589 -0.97 -26.35 4.45
C THR A 589 -0.07 -27.29 3.66
N GLY A 590 0.10 -28.54 4.11
CA GLY A 590 1.06 -29.49 3.56
C GLY A 590 2.51 -29.19 3.93
N PHE A 591 2.80 -28.16 4.73
CA PHE A 591 4.11 -27.86 5.28
C PHE A 591 4.24 -28.29 6.75
N GLU A 592 3.19 -28.84 7.37
CA GLU A 592 3.24 -29.33 8.75
C GLU A 592 4.04 -30.64 8.93
N ALA A 593 4.74 -30.73 10.06
CA ALA A 593 5.57 -31.88 10.39
C ALA A 593 4.77 -33.11 10.84
N THR A 594 5.01 -34.29 10.25
CA THR A 594 4.26 -35.51 10.61
C THR A 594 5.14 -36.77 10.77
N PRO A 595 5.33 -37.30 12.00
CA PRO A 595 5.36 -36.64 13.31
C PRO A 595 6.81 -36.28 13.70
N ALA A 596 7.07 -35.02 14.07
CA ALA A 596 8.43 -34.49 14.28
C ALA A 596 9.17 -35.07 15.51
N THR A 597 10.16 -35.93 15.25
CA THR A 597 11.32 -36.15 16.15
C THR A 597 12.67 -36.13 15.40
N SER A 598 12.67 -35.78 14.11
CA SER A 598 13.84 -35.76 13.21
C SER A 598 13.60 -34.78 12.07
N CYS A 599 14.68 -34.27 11.47
CA CYS A 599 14.63 -33.33 10.34
C CYS A 599 14.42 -34.12 9.04
N ASN A 600 13.15 -34.26 8.62
CA ASN A 600 12.78 -34.94 7.40
C ASN A 600 11.42 -34.42 6.89
N VAL A 601 11.47 -33.51 5.91
CA VAL A 601 10.31 -32.86 5.27
C VAL A 601 9.47 -32.06 6.28
N VAL A 602 10.12 -31.25 7.12
CA VAL A 602 9.45 -30.39 8.11
C VAL A 602 9.39 -28.95 7.61
N GLY A 603 8.50 -28.70 6.65
CA GLY A 603 8.32 -27.38 6.06
C GLY A 603 8.13 -26.24 7.08
N GLY A 604 8.46 -25.03 6.64
CA GLY A 604 8.26 -23.82 7.43
C GLY A 604 7.88 -22.64 6.57
N GLY A 605 7.51 -21.54 7.23
CA GLY A 605 7.11 -20.33 6.56
C GLY A 605 7.46 -19.07 7.34
N THR A 606 7.23 -17.96 6.67
CA THR A 606 7.35 -16.61 7.23
C THR A 606 6.11 -16.29 8.07
N TYR A 607 5.68 -15.05 8.01
CA TYR A 607 4.35 -14.57 8.37
C TYR A 607 3.91 -13.66 7.22
N TRP A 608 2.81 -12.92 7.37
CA TRP A 608 2.47 -11.87 6.40
C TRP A 608 3.50 -10.74 6.44
N LEU A 609 4.27 -10.62 5.36
CA LEU A 609 5.27 -9.60 5.12
C LEU A 609 4.67 -8.51 4.23
N THR A 610 4.81 -7.25 4.61
CA THR A 610 4.41 -6.11 3.77
C THR A 610 5.58 -5.68 2.90
N THR A 611 5.42 -5.76 1.58
CA THR A 611 6.41 -5.33 0.59
C THR A 611 5.91 -4.10 -0.14
N ALA A 612 6.78 -3.09 -0.32
CA ALA A 612 6.41 -1.82 -0.94
C ALA A 612 7.42 -1.35 -1.99
N GLY A 613 6.92 -0.59 -2.97
CA GLY A 613 7.69 -0.06 -4.09
C GLY A 613 7.14 1.28 -4.61
N ASN A 614 8.00 2.10 -5.19
CA ASN A 614 7.66 3.46 -5.64
C ASN A 614 7.21 3.48 -7.12
N VAL A 615 6.41 4.48 -7.47
CA VAL A 615 5.92 4.73 -8.83
C VAL A 615 6.09 6.19 -9.22
N ILE A 616 6.08 6.46 -10.52
CA ILE A 616 5.87 7.82 -11.02
C ILE A 616 4.35 8.00 -11.16
N PRO A 617 3.73 9.03 -10.56
CA PRO A 617 2.27 9.17 -10.58
C PRO A 617 1.70 9.24 -12.00
N GLY A 618 0.56 8.60 -12.23
CA GLY A 618 -0.12 8.54 -13.55
C GLY A 618 0.62 7.75 -14.64
N GLN A 619 1.80 7.20 -14.36
CA GLN A 619 2.64 6.45 -15.30
C GLN A 619 2.43 4.94 -15.19
N ILE A 620 3.06 4.20 -16.11
CA ILE A 620 3.05 2.75 -16.11
C ILE A 620 4.07 2.20 -15.10
N VAL A 621 3.64 1.19 -14.36
CA VAL A 621 4.49 0.28 -13.57
C VAL A 621 4.23 -1.16 -14.01
N GLU A 622 5.28 -1.96 -14.08
CA GLU A 622 5.16 -3.41 -14.20
C GLU A 622 5.63 -4.09 -12.93
N LEU A 623 4.88 -5.11 -12.50
CA LEU A 623 5.21 -5.97 -11.37
C LEU A 623 5.37 -7.40 -11.87
N ARG A 624 6.41 -8.09 -11.42
CA ARG A 624 6.67 -9.50 -11.72
C ARG A 624 6.91 -10.25 -10.42
N PHE A 625 5.91 -11.00 -9.98
CA PHE A 625 6.00 -11.89 -8.82
C PHE A 625 6.38 -13.28 -9.31
N SER A 626 7.58 -13.77 -9.00
CA SER A 626 8.03 -15.08 -9.45
C SER A 626 8.58 -15.91 -8.30
N ILE A 627 8.19 -17.18 -8.31
CA ILE A 627 8.70 -18.22 -7.41
C ILE A 627 9.17 -19.41 -8.25
N PHE A 628 10.28 -20.02 -7.83
CA PHE A 628 10.96 -21.11 -8.53
C PHE A 628 11.92 -21.84 -7.61
N ASP A 629 12.11 -23.14 -7.88
CA ASP A 629 13.10 -23.94 -7.17
C ASP A 629 14.51 -23.63 -7.69
N VAL A 630 15.50 -23.76 -6.81
CA VAL A 630 16.92 -23.59 -7.14
C VAL A 630 17.68 -24.88 -6.83
N GLY A 631 18.54 -25.32 -7.75
CA GLY A 631 19.32 -26.55 -7.60
C GLY A 631 18.68 -27.74 -8.29
N ASP A 632 17.49 -28.16 -7.87
CA ASP A 632 16.67 -29.15 -8.58
C ASP A 632 15.17 -28.79 -8.63
N SER A 633 14.27 -29.77 -8.67
CA SER A 633 12.81 -29.62 -8.83
C SER A 633 12.07 -30.57 -7.89
N ILE A 634 12.56 -30.67 -6.65
CA ILE A 634 12.15 -31.67 -5.66
C ILE A 634 11.94 -30.94 -4.33
N LEU A 635 10.73 -31.07 -3.78
CA LEU A 635 10.19 -30.22 -2.71
C LEU A 635 9.79 -28.84 -3.24
N ASP A 636 8.60 -28.40 -2.84
CA ASP A 636 7.98 -27.19 -3.39
C ASP A 636 8.15 -26.02 -2.42
N SER A 637 8.38 -24.83 -2.95
CA SER A 637 8.17 -23.56 -2.25
C SER A 637 6.89 -22.87 -2.74
N LEU A 638 6.31 -22.00 -1.90
CA LEU A 638 5.01 -21.39 -2.14
C LEU A 638 4.94 -19.96 -1.60
N ALA A 639 4.29 -19.06 -2.34
CA ALA A 639 4.02 -17.68 -1.94
C ALA A 639 2.50 -17.39 -2.00
N LEU A 640 1.94 -16.99 -0.85
CA LEU A 640 0.65 -16.29 -0.79
C LEU A 640 0.87 -14.80 -1.06
N MET A 641 -0.08 -14.14 -1.71
CA MET A 641 -0.06 -12.68 -1.91
C MET A 641 -1.47 -12.09 -1.87
N ASP A 642 -1.63 -10.94 -1.21
CA ASP A 642 -2.91 -10.25 -1.02
C ASP A 642 -2.74 -8.77 -0.60
N GLY A 643 -3.82 -7.98 -0.59
CA GLY A 643 -3.89 -6.65 0.00
C GLY A 643 -3.01 -5.62 -0.71
N PHE A 644 -3.09 -5.57 -2.04
CA PHE A 644 -2.43 -4.56 -2.86
C PHE A 644 -3.09 -3.19 -2.67
N LYS A 645 -2.28 -2.18 -2.31
CA LYS A 645 -2.75 -0.82 -2.03
C LYS A 645 -1.87 0.21 -2.72
N TRP A 646 -2.50 1.22 -3.32
CA TRP A 646 -1.83 2.46 -3.71
C TRP A 646 -1.63 3.35 -2.49
N LEU A 647 -0.53 4.11 -2.46
CA LEU A 647 -0.15 4.98 -1.35
C LEU A 647 0.21 6.38 -1.87
N PRO A 648 -0.26 7.46 -1.22
CA PRO A 648 -0.06 8.83 -1.70
C PRO A 648 1.40 9.32 -1.57
N ASN A 649 2.13 8.75 -0.60
CA ASN A 649 3.52 9.10 -0.31
C ASN A 649 4.49 8.08 -0.92
N ALA A 650 5.73 8.52 -1.19
CA ALA A 650 6.81 7.60 -1.52
C ALA A 650 7.26 6.87 -0.23
N THR A 651 7.72 5.64 -0.38
CA THR A 651 8.14 4.75 0.72
C THR A 651 9.58 4.29 0.51
N LEU A 652 10.25 3.86 1.57
CA LEU A 652 11.47 3.04 1.41
C LEU A 652 11.05 1.72 0.74
N PRO A 653 11.62 1.35 -0.43
CA PRO A 653 11.30 0.09 -1.06
C PRO A 653 11.98 -1.07 -0.33
N GLY A 654 11.28 -2.19 -0.25
CA GLY A 654 11.72 -3.37 0.49
C GLY A 654 10.55 -4.13 1.11
N THR A 655 10.89 -5.10 1.95
CA THR A 655 9.94 -5.96 2.68
C THR A 655 10.14 -5.78 4.18
N GLY A 656 9.06 -5.41 4.86
CA GLY A 656 8.96 -5.30 6.32
C GLY A 656 8.10 -6.40 6.92
N GLY A 657 8.21 -6.55 8.24
CA GLY A 657 7.41 -7.45 9.07
C GLY A 657 6.92 -6.74 10.32
#